data_AF-A0A9D1G6E0-F1
#
_entry.id   AF-A0A9D1G6E0-F1
#
_cell.length_a   1.000
_cell.length_b   1.000
_cell.length_c   1.000
_cell.angle_alpha   90.00
_cell.angle_beta   90.00
_cell.angle_gamma   90.00
#
_symmetry.space_group_name_H-M   'P 1'
#
loop_
_entity.id
_entity.type
_entity.pdbx_description
1 polymer ?
#
loop_
_entity_poly.entity_id
_entity_poly.type
_entity_poly.pdbx_seq_one_letter_code
_entity_poly.pdbx_strand_id
1 'polypeptide(L)'
;MKRAIALALLLALLAGCSAAEQPVSTAPVEASEWSFPEGAAPDTEYDRFFWYGFGEDESHDPDAIATEKEMVDMLTAVISASGGDVEGWEELTANASDEEIYRDYCAMFLLYAAEHMDATEFTMGFAPYLLGGRTDEDWDAFGTDVRGGYRLFEEGEEQWDRVCVSVSSQMEEDQELNYLNASQNYAVSRLSLITGEPLLDFSYESFTMHLTEPLTYEAAAVAAVRLFESQPEVAELFPEDEAVSERAAELIDEARARRDEILNSETEIVKGDTFIPGETYTGTAYYISNSGDDANDGLSPETAWATIDRLNVEPLQYGDAVFFERGSVWRAAQVYTKPGVTYSAYGEGEKPGLYGSVENGGGAEKWTLWHEGSDGSKIWVYYKPMLDCGSIALNDDLGAIKVQGFWNGEYFQAMSDMWNTDQTQEATDLQSAMPEFDPAEQLTEDLTFFCDASSGLPSTLPIYLSGWYDTGGEPYCLTADGPLYLRCDEGNPGELYPEMEFLSPYAPLDGVEDDVVIDNLSVLYTGRNILSVSPECEGVLVQYCELGWGGGCAASYALDTITGYAAGVQRNGGVGGASSSRNTFRNNYVHETYQEGLGLETAIEFSGQVFDVTDVTIEGNVFYHCGSALIYFNWDEVANPDHQFRRVSFNRNYVFYSTMSDWVDTGEEVHGFTTGAFTIDGGPNMQDGTVEVRDNVFFAARECLVYIRTYAPEYLPDFEGNIYAQFSDGVFLSSVSAPNYWSANAAEGVRKTLF
;
A
#
# COMPACT_ATOMS: atom_id res chain seq x y z
N MET A 1 16.89 8.73 -10.81
CA MET A 1 17.37 9.10 -12.17
C MET A 1 18.81 8.61 -12.44
N LYS A 2 19.01 7.35 -12.88
CA LYS A 2 20.24 6.84 -13.51
C LYS A 2 19.99 5.42 -14.05
N ARG A 3 19.23 5.31 -15.15
CA ARG A 3 19.18 4.15 -16.08
C ARG A 3 18.28 4.51 -17.26
N ALA A 4 18.64 5.58 -17.96
CA ALA A 4 18.08 5.92 -19.26
C ALA A 4 19.26 6.33 -20.14
N ILE A 5 19.73 5.38 -20.95
CA ILE A 5 20.56 5.49 -22.18
C ILE A 5 21.24 4.12 -22.33
N ALA A 6 20.57 3.18 -23.00
CA ALA A 6 21.18 2.11 -23.80
C ALA A 6 20.09 1.20 -24.43
N LEU A 7 19.12 1.77 -25.15
CA LEU A 7 18.26 0.97 -26.04
C LEU A 7 18.04 1.71 -27.36
N ALA A 8 19.04 1.63 -28.24
CA ALA A 8 18.91 1.98 -29.64
C ALA A 8 20.05 1.38 -30.45
N LEU A 9 20.07 0.05 -30.63
CA LEU A 9 20.72 -0.68 -31.75
C LEU A 9 20.76 -2.19 -31.46
N LEU A 10 19.65 -2.93 -31.62
CA LEU A 10 19.73 -4.37 -31.92
C LEU A 10 18.39 -4.96 -32.42
N LEU A 11 17.76 -4.29 -33.39
CA LEU A 11 16.64 -4.85 -34.16
C LEU A 11 16.94 -4.68 -35.66
N ALA A 12 17.94 -5.43 -36.12
CA ALA A 12 18.14 -5.74 -37.54
C ALA A 12 19.16 -6.88 -37.64
N LEU A 13 18.69 -8.10 -37.92
CA LEU A 13 19.28 -9.11 -38.82
C LEU A 13 18.75 -10.51 -38.50
N LEU A 14 17.50 -10.78 -38.87
CA LEU A 14 17.04 -12.13 -39.22
C LEU A 14 16.99 -12.21 -40.75
N ALA A 15 17.99 -12.86 -41.36
CA ALA A 15 17.89 -13.66 -42.60
C ALA A 15 19.28 -14.02 -43.16
N GLY A 16 19.57 -15.32 -43.33
CA GLY A 16 20.66 -15.76 -44.22
C GLY A 16 21.13 -17.21 -44.07
N CYS A 17 20.68 -18.07 -44.98
CA CYS A 17 21.07 -19.47 -45.22
C CYS A 17 22.58 -19.79 -45.19
N SER A 18 22.97 -20.99 -44.73
CA SER A 18 23.42 -22.14 -45.56
C SER A 18 24.37 -23.09 -44.83
N ALA A 19 24.27 -24.38 -45.17
CA ALA A 19 25.10 -25.47 -44.65
C ALA A 19 26.52 -25.50 -45.24
N ALA A 20 27.51 -25.83 -44.42
CA ALA A 20 28.75 -26.51 -44.84
C ALA A 20 29.49 -27.14 -43.63
N GLU A 21 30.25 -28.20 -43.93
CA GLU A 21 30.86 -29.21 -43.06
C GLU A 21 31.94 -28.72 -42.06
N GLN A 22 32.09 -29.51 -40.99
CA GLN A 22 33.12 -29.40 -39.95
C GLN A 22 34.57 -29.52 -40.46
N PRO A 23 35.53 -29.03 -39.65
CA PRO A 23 36.64 -29.91 -39.28
C PRO A 23 36.82 -30.01 -37.76
N VAL A 24 37.09 -31.24 -37.33
CA VAL A 24 37.48 -31.64 -35.98
C VAL A 24 38.74 -30.89 -35.52
N SER A 25 38.66 -30.22 -34.38
CA SER A 25 39.81 -29.77 -33.60
C SER A 25 39.52 -30.08 -32.14
N THR A 26 40.24 -31.07 -31.60
CA THR A 26 40.30 -31.38 -30.17
C THR A 26 40.99 -30.23 -29.43
N ALA A 27 40.21 -29.46 -28.69
CA ALA A 27 40.68 -28.52 -27.68
C ALA A 27 40.39 -29.10 -26.27
N PRO A 28 41.15 -28.69 -25.24
CA PRO A 28 41.02 -29.24 -23.89
C PRO A 28 39.67 -28.87 -23.29
N VAL A 29 39.14 -29.73 -22.42
CA VAL A 29 37.98 -29.41 -21.58
C VAL A 29 38.40 -28.28 -20.64
N GLU A 30 38.11 -27.04 -21.04
CA GLU A 30 37.93 -25.93 -20.10
C GLU A 30 36.65 -26.22 -19.32
N ALA A 31 36.69 -26.11 -17.99
CA ALA A 31 35.49 -26.16 -17.17
C ALA A 31 34.57 -25.03 -17.66
N SER A 32 33.46 -25.39 -18.31
CA SER A 32 32.46 -24.41 -18.70
C SER A 32 31.86 -23.83 -17.43
N GLU A 33 31.93 -22.51 -17.27
CA GLU A 33 31.09 -21.80 -16.30
C GLU A 33 29.64 -22.26 -16.50
N TRP A 34 28.95 -22.56 -15.39
CA TRP A 34 27.55 -22.97 -15.43
C TRP A 34 26.71 -21.87 -16.11
N SER A 35 25.70 -22.27 -16.87
CA SER A 35 24.79 -21.34 -17.57
C SER A 35 23.35 -21.80 -17.41
N PHE A 36 22.44 -20.84 -17.21
CA PHE A 36 21.01 -21.13 -17.10
C PHE A 36 20.49 -21.88 -18.34
N PRO A 37 19.70 -22.96 -18.19
CA PRO A 37 19.32 -23.80 -19.33
C PRO A 37 18.39 -23.08 -20.32
N GLU A 38 18.52 -23.39 -21.61
CA GLU A 38 17.61 -22.90 -22.65
C GLU A 38 16.38 -23.82 -22.78
N GLY A 39 15.16 -23.26 -22.78
CA GLY A 39 13.92 -23.98 -23.02
C GLY A 39 12.83 -23.72 -21.97
N ALA A 40 11.67 -24.36 -22.12
CA ALA A 40 10.63 -24.31 -21.10
C ALA A 40 11.07 -25.11 -19.87
N ALA A 41 10.96 -24.52 -18.69
CA ALA A 41 11.25 -25.20 -17.44
C ALA A 41 10.23 -26.34 -17.21
N PRO A 42 10.66 -27.52 -16.71
CA PRO A 42 9.76 -28.57 -16.27
C PRO A 42 8.76 -28.16 -15.19
N ASP A 43 7.58 -28.79 -15.18
CA ASP A 43 6.51 -28.51 -14.22
C ASP A 43 6.90 -28.91 -12.78
N THR A 44 7.60 -30.04 -12.60
CA THR A 44 7.97 -30.54 -11.27
C THR A 44 9.34 -30.02 -10.83
N GLU A 45 9.49 -29.72 -9.54
CA GLU A 45 10.77 -29.30 -8.94
C GLU A 45 11.87 -30.36 -9.11
N TYR A 46 11.51 -31.64 -9.03
CA TYR A 46 12.45 -32.75 -9.22
C TYR A 46 12.97 -32.83 -10.66
N ASP A 47 12.13 -32.63 -11.67
CA ASP A 47 12.60 -32.59 -13.06
C ASP A 47 13.46 -31.33 -13.32
N ARG A 48 13.13 -30.21 -12.66
CA ARG A 48 13.94 -28.98 -12.73
C ARG A 48 15.35 -29.16 -12.18
N PHE A 49 15.54 -29.97 -11.14
CA PHE A 49 16.87 -30.32 -10.61
C PHE A 49 17.82 -30.84 -11.70
N PHE A 50 17.35 -31.76 -12.56
CA PHE A 50 18.14 -32.27 -13.68
C PHE A 50 18.23 -31.27 -14.83
N TRP A 51 17.18 -30.50 -15.07
CA TRP A 51 17.17 -29.46 -16.10
C TRP A 51 18.23 -28.38 -15.83
N TYR A 52 18.41 -27.96 -14.57
CA TYR A 52 19.50 -27.07 -14.14
C TYR A 52 20.89 -27.71 -14.26
N GLY A 53 20.97 -29.02 -14.44
CA GLY A 53 22.22 -29.77 -14.48
C GLY A 53 22.83 -30.01 -13.10
N PHE A 54 22.02 -30.00 -12.03
CA PHE A 54 22.49 -30.31 -10.66
C PHE A 54 22.67 -31.82 -10.42
N GLY A 55 22.02 -32.67 -11.22
CA GLY A 55 22.14 -34.14 -11.17
C GLY A 55 22.69 -34.75 -12.46
N GLU A 56 23.29 -35.95 -12.37
CA GLU A 56 23.88 -36.65 -13.52
C GLU A 56 22.82 -37.26 -14.48
N ASP A 57 21.75 -37.89 -13.96
CA ASP A 57 20.55 -38.33 -14.71
C ASP A 57 19.37 -38.75 -13.81
N GLU A 58 18.16 -38.83 -14.37
CA GLU A 58 16.90 -39.29 -13.70
C GLU A 58 16.89 -40.79 -13.33
N SER A 59 18.02 -41.51 -13.40
CA SER A 59 18.05 -42.96 -13.12
C SER A 59 18.17 -43.31 -11.63
N HIS A 60 18.37 -42.31 -10.77
CA HIS A 60 18.29 -42.47 -9.32
C HIS A 60 16.86 -42.81 -8.88
N ASP A 61 16.74 -43.70 -7.88
CA ASP A 61 15.45 -44.04 -7.30
C ASP A 61 14.99 -42.87 -6.41
N PRO A 62 13.92 -42.13 -6.76
CA PRO A 62 13.50 -40.94 -6.03
C PRO A 62 13.12 -41.25 -4.58
N ASP A 63 12.65 -42.47 -4.32
CA ASP A 63 12.24 -42.96 -3.00
C ASP A 63 13.42 -43.47 -2.13
N ALA A 64 14.63 -43.55 -2.69
CA ALA A 64 15.81 -43.95 -1.93
C ALA A 64 16.18 -42.89 -0.88
N ILE A 65 16.73 -43.32 0.25
CA ILE A 65 17.22 -42.39 1.28
C ILE A 65 18.51 -41.74 0.78
N ALA A 66 18.55 -40.41 0.79
CA ALA A 66 19.72 -39.62 0.42
C ALA A 66 20.83 -39.74 1.48
N THR A 67 22.07 -39.57 1.03
CA THR A 67 23.27 -39.53 1.87
C THR A 67 23.76 -38.10 2.09
N GLU A 68 24.58 -37.88 3.12
CA GLU A 68 25.23 -36.58 3.33
C GLU A 68 26.02 -36.15 2.09
N LYS A 69 26.73 -37.08 1.47
CA LYS A 69 27.54 -36.80 0.28
C LYS A 69 26.69 -36.40 -0.93
N GLU A 70 25.56 -37.07 -1.16
CA GLU A 70 24.63 -36.68 -2.23
C GLU A 70 24.10 -35.26 -2.00
N MET A 71 23.73 -34.90 -0.77
CA MET A 71 23.31 -33.53 -0.45
C MET A 71 24.43 -32.51 -0.66
N VAL A 72 25.67 -32.85 -0.29
CA VAL A 72 26.86 -32.01 -0.53
C VAL A 72 27.07 -31.79 -2.03
N ASP A 73 26.99 -32.84 -2.84
CA ASP A 73 27.17 -32.76 -4.29
C ASP A 73 26.06 -31.89 -4.92
N MET A 74 24.80 -32.06 -4.49
CA MET A 74 23.66 -31.24 -4.92
C MET A 74 23.88 -29.75 -4.60
N LEU A 75 24.23 -29.42 -3.36
CA LEU A 75 24.43 -28.04 -2.92
C LEU A 75 25.70 -27.42 -3.52
N THR A 76 26.72 -28.21 -3.80
CA THR A 76 27.92 -27.76 -4.53
C THR A 76 27.53 -27.24 -5.91
N ALA A 77 26.65 -27.96 -6.62
CA ALA A 77 26.14 -27.53 -7.92
C ALA A 77 25.32 -26.24 -7.80
N VAL A 78 24.46 -26.12 -6.78
CA VAL A 78 23.66 -24.91 -6.51
C VAL A 78 24.54 -23.70 -6.19
N ILE A 79 25.52 -23.84 -5.28
CA ILE A 79 26.46 -22.78 -4.91
C ILE A 79 27.25 -22.34 -6.14
N SER A 80 27.75 -23.29 -6.93
CA SER A 80 28.47 -22.99 -8.17
C SER A 80 27.61 -22.25 -9.19
N ALA A 81 26.35 -22.65 -9.37
CA ALA A 81 25.42 -22.02 -10.31
C ALA A 81 25.03 -20.61 -9.88
N SER A 82 25.01 -20.36 -8.57
CA SER A 82 24.72 -19.06 -7.97
C SER A 82 25.94 -18.13 -7.93
N GLY A 83 27.13 -18.61 -8.32
CA GLY A 83 28.38 -17.86 -8.25
C GLY A 83 28.94 -17.69 -6.83
N GLY A 84 28.52 -18.56 -5.90
CA GLY A 84 28.93 -18.56 -4.49
C GLY A 84 30.31 -19.19 -4.22
N ASP A 85 30.65 -19.30 -2.94
CA ASP A 85 31.94 -19.80 -2.45
C ASP A 85 32.01 -21.33 -2.38
N VAL A 86 32.29 -21.95 -3.54
CA VAL A 86 32.48 -23.41 -3.65
C VAL A 86 33.71 -23.91 -2.87
N GLU A 87 34.80 -23.13 -2.82
CA GLU A 87 36.03 -23.55 -2.13
C GLU A 87 35.81 -23.64 -0.61
N GLY A 88 35.14 -22.65 -0.03
CA GLY A 88 34.75 -22.68 1.38
C GLY A 88 33.76 -23.80 1.70
N TRP A 89 32.79 -24.05 0.80
CA TRP A 89 31.85 -25.16 0.95
C TRP A 89 32.54 -26.54 0.94
N GLU A 90 33.46 -26.76 0.00
CA GLU A 90 34.23 -28.01 -0.09
C GLU A 90 35.13 -28.21 1.15
N GLU A 91 35.69 -27.14 1.70
CA GLU A 91 36.46 -27.20 2.96
C GLU A 91 35.57 -27.59 4.15
N LEU A 92 34.40 -26.93 4.28
CA LEU A 92 33.41 -27.20 5.32
C LEU A 92 32.92 -28.65 5.30
N THR A 93 32.67 -29.18 4.10
CA THR A 93 32.03 -30.47 3.88
C THR A 93 33.00 -31.61 3.56
N ALA A 94 34.31 -31.39 3.65
CA ALA A 94 35.35 -32.35 3.27
C ALA A 94 35.27 -33.73 3.95
N ASN A 95 34.58 -33.83 5.10
CA ASN A 95 34.40 -35.06 5.86
C ASN A 95 32.99 -35.67 5.74
N ALA A 96 32.15 -35.18 4.81
CA ALA A 96 30.84 -35.74 4.54
C ALA A 96 30.94 -37.24 4.22
N SER A 97 29.98 -38.01 4.72
CA SER A 97 30.00 -39.47 4.67
C SER A 97 28.90 -40.03 3.76
N ASP A 98 28.93 -41.35 3.54
CA ASP A 98 27.85 -42.07 2.85
C ASP A 98 26.70 -42.45 3.83
N GLU A 99 26.61 -41.81 5.00
CA GLU A 99 25.52 -42.03 5.95
C GLU A 99 24.23 -41.32 5.50
N GLU A 100 23.09 -41.88 5.93
CA GLU A 100 21.76 -41.35 5.64
C GLU A 100 21.59 -39.93 6.20
N ILE A 101 21.11 -38.99 5.39
CA ILE A 101 20.78 -37.64 5.83
C ILE A 101 19.33 -37.54 6.33
N TYR A 102 19.15 -36.75 7.38
CA TYR A 102 17.86 -36.51 8.03
C TYR A 102 17.44 -35.06 7.84
N ARG A 103 16.15 -34.77 7.99
CA ARG A 103 15.58 -33.45 7.69
C ARG A 103 16.20 -32.32 8.54
N ASP A 104 16.44 -32.56 9.82
CA ASP A 104 17.16 -31.65 10.71
C ASP A 104 18.60 -31.35 10.26
N TYR A 105 19.32 -32.37 9.80
CA TYR A 105 20.67 -32.19 9.26
C TYR A 105 20.64 -31.43 7.92
N CYS A 106 19.70 -31.78 7.04
CA CYS A 106 19.49 -31.09 5.78
C CYS A 106 19.22 -29.60 5.96
N ALA A 107 18.39 -29.22 6.95
CA ALA A 107 18.14 -27.81 7.28
C ALA A 107 19.45 -27.06 7.57
N MET A 108 20.38 -27.66 8.32
CA MET A 108 21.69 -27.05 8.57
C MET A 108 22.54 -26.96 7.30
N PHE A 109 22.57 -28.00 6.46
CA PHE A 109 23.26 -27.95 5.17
C PHE A 109 22.71 -26.82 4.26
N LEU A 110 21.39 -26.64 4.21
CA LEU A 110 20.74 -25.58 3.44
C LEU A 110 21.14 -24.19 3.94
N LEU A 111 21.15 -23.96 5.25
CA LEU A 111 21.56 -22.68 5.82
C LEU A 111 23.06 -22.40 5.58
N TYR A 112 23.93 -23.38 5.76
CA TYR A 112 25.35 -23.21 5.45
C TYR A 112 25.58 -22.96 3.95
N ALA A 113 24.88 -23.67 3.06
CA ALA A 113 24.96 -23.40 1.63
C ALA A 113 24.49 -21.98 1.29
N ALA A 114 23.42 -21.50 1.93
CA ALA A 114 22.95 -20.14 1.79
C ALA A 114 23.99 -19.10 2.25
N GLU A 115 24.76 -19.36 3.31
CA GLU A 115 25.88 -18.49 3.72
C GLU A 115 26.97 -18.41 2.64
N HIS A 116 27.26 -19.52 1.96
CA HIS A 116 28.19 -19.55 0.83
C HIS A 116 27.61 -18.96 -0.47
N MET A 117 26.30 -18.72 -0.53
CA MET A 117 25.63 -18.05 -1.64
C MET A 117 25.34 -16.56 -1.38
N ASP A 118 25.57 -16.07 -0.15
CA ASP A 118 25.06 -14.76 0.31
C ASP A 118 23.51 -14.66 0.26
N ALA A 119 22.83 -15.77 0.57
CA ALA A 119 21.38 -15.95 0.42
C ALA A 119 20.66 -16.24 1.76
N THR A 120 21.22 -15.78 2.88
CA THR A 120 20.69 -16.07 4.24
C THR A 120 19.52 -15.20 4.67
N GLU A 121 19.20 -14.17 3.89
CA GLU A 121 17.99 -13.38 4.12
C GLU A 121 16.77 -14.30 4.03
N PHE A 122 15.86 -14.21 5.00
CA PHE A 122 14.58 -14.88 4.85
C PHE A 122 13.89 -14.41 3.58
N THR A 123 13.05 -15.27 3.00
CA THR A 123 12.09 -14.74 2.05
C THR A 123 11.19 -13.83 2.87
N MET A 124 11.38 -12.52 2.73
CA MET A 124 10.38 -11.52 3.11
C MET A 124 9.09 -12.11 2.60
N GLY A 125 8.17 -12.53 3.47
CA GLY A 125 7.09 -13.33 2.94
C GLY A 125 6.77 -14.68 3.53
N PHE A 126 7.43 -15.15 4.58
CA PHE A 126 6.97 -16.38 5.18
C PHE A 126 7.27 -16.45 6.66
N ALA A 127 6.22 -16.74 7.44
CA ALA A 127 6.35 -17.13 8.82
C ALA A 127 5.25 -18.14 9.20
N PRO A 128 5.59 -19.39 9.56
CA PRO A 128 4.64 -20.36 10.11
C PRO A 128 3.82 -19.82 11.30
N TYR A 129 4.33 -18.76 11.94
CA TYR A 129 3.75 -18.01 13.04
C TYR A 129 2.35 -17.40 12.76
N LEU A 130 1.92 -17.24 11.49
CA LEU A 130 0.65 -16.58 11.13
C LEU A 130 -0.56 -17.49 10.94
N LEU A 131 -0.44 -18.80 11.14
CA LEU A 131 -1.61 -19.66 11.28
C LEU A 131 -2.19 -19.51 12.68
N GLY A 132 -2.89 -18.40 12.93
CA GLY A 132 -3.52 -18.09 14.22
C GLY A 132 -4.22 -19.29 14.86
N GLY A 133 -4.11 -19.39 16.20
CA GLY A 133 -4.68 -20.48 17.00
C GLY A 133 -3.67 -21.46 17.61
N ARG A 134 -2.38 -21.09 17.68
CA ARG A 134 -1.31 -21.95 18.21
C ARG A 134 -0.95 -21.64 19.66
N THR A 135 -0.50 -22.67 20.35
CA THR A 135 -0.17 -22.69 21.77
C THR A 135 1.35 -22.80 21.97
N ASP A 136 1.86 -22.49 23.17
CA ASP A 136 3.26 -22.79 23.52
C ASP A 136 3.62 -24.26 23.24
N GLU A 137 2.64 -25.17 23.29
CA GLU A 137 2.83 -26.60 22.96
C GLU A 137 3.12 -26.84 21.47
N ASP A 138 2.59 -26.01 20.56
CA ASP A 138 2.89 -26.09 19.13
C ASP A 138 4.33 -25.63 18.83
N TRP A 139 4.82 -24.62 19.54
CA TRP A 139 6.21 -24.15 19.43
C TRP A 139 7.20 -25.11 20.07
N ASP A 140 6.83 -25.70 21.21
CA ASP A 140 7.60 -26.80 21.78
C ASP A 140 7.67 -27.96 20.77
N ALA A 141 6.55 -28.34 20.13
CA ALA A 141 6.51 -29.39 19.11
C ALA A 141 7.41 -29.12 17.89
N PHE A 142 7.54 -27.85 17.47
CA PHE A 142 8.40 -27.43 16.35
C PHE A 142 9.88 -27.76 16.58
N GLY A 143 10.37 -27.61 17.82
CA GLY A 143 11.75 -27.90 18.22
C GLY A 143 11.96 -29.26 18.90
N THR A 144 10.90 -29.95 19.33
CA THR A 144 11.00 -31.23 20.07
C THR A 144 10.98 -32.42 19.14
N ASP A 145 12.11 -32.69 18.50
CA ASP A 145 12.60 -34.03 18.12
C ASP A 145 13.77 -33.82 17.16
N VAL A 146 14.97 -33.74 17.73
CA VAL A 146 16.22 -33.60 16.97
C VAL A 146 17.00 -34.89 17.14
N ARG A 147 17.39 -35.51 16.02
CA ARG A 147 18.07 -36.81 16.04
C ARG A 147 19.46 -36.73 16.69
N GLY A 148 20.19 -35.65 16.42
CA GLY A 148 21.61 -35.54 16.70
C GLY A 148 22.46 -36.50 15.85
N GLY A 149 23.75 -36.59 16.18
CA GLY A 149 24.74 -37.41 15.48
C GLY A 149 25.35 -36.74 14.24
N TYR A 150 25.25 -35.42 14.10
CA TYR A 150 25.70 -34.68 12.91
C TYR A 150 27.20 -34.46 12.94
N ARG A 151 27.97 -35.38 12.38
CA ARG A 151 29.43 -35.38 12.51
C ARG A 151 30.09 -34.07 12.07
N LEU A 152 29.58 -33.37 11.05
CA LEU A 152 30.15 -32.11 10.58
C LEU A 152 29.82 -30.91 11.48
N PHE A 153 28.68 -30.94 12.19
CA PHE A 153 28.17 -29.79 12.95
C PHE A 153 28.07 -30.06 14.46
N GLU A 154 28.59 -31.19 14.97
CA GLU A 154 28.66 -31.48 16.42
C GLU A 154 30.04 -31.19 17.04
N GLU A 155 31.11 -31.18 16.25
CA GLU A 155 32.49 -31.00 16.71
C GLU A 155 33.20 -29.92 15.88
N GLY A 156 33.84 -28.94 16.52
CA GLY A 156 34.66 -27.93 15.84
C GLY A 156 34.12 -26.50 15.94
N GLU A 157 34.58 -25.61 15.06
CA GLU A 157 34.21 -24.18 15.05
C GLU A 157 32.81 -23.94 14.44
N GLU A 158 32.31 -24.90 13.66
CA GLU A 158 31.03 -24.87 12.93
C GLU A 158 29.91 -25.64 13.65
N GLN A 159 30.02 -25.76 14.98
CA GLN A 159 29.08 -26.53 15.78
C GLN A 159 27.68 -25.90 15.85
N TRP A 160 26.62 -26.71 15.88
CA TRP A 160 25.22 -26.26 15.81
C TRP A 160 24.76 -25.42 17.01
N ASP A 161 25.43 -25.51 18.16
CA ASP A 161 25.10 -24.75 19.38
C ASP A 161 25.68 -23.32 19.37
N ARG A 162 26.47 -22.96 18.35
CA ARG A 162 26.99 -21.60 18.21
C ARG A 162 25.88 -20.65 17.75
N VAL A 163 26.01 -19.38 18.12
CA VAL A 163 25.10 -18.33 17.64
C VAL A 163 25.21 -18.19 16.13
N CYS A 164 24.06 -18.25 15.46
CA CYS A 164 23.94 -18.01 14.03
C CYS A 164 23.75 -16.51 13.78
N VAL A 165 24.82 -15.81 13.43
CA VAL A 165 24.79 -14.35 13.27
C VAL A 165 23.93 -13.95 12.07
N SER A 166 24.02 -14.69 10.96
CA SER A 166 23.27 -14.43 9.72
C SER A 166 21.77 -14.39 9.97
N VAL A 167 21.22 -15.36 10.69
CA VAL A 167 19.79 -15.41 11.04
C VAL A 167 19.45 -14.54 12.25
N SER A 168 20.25 -14.54 13.32
CA SER A 168 19.94 -13.76 14.54
C SER A 168 19.89 -12.26 14.27
N SER A 169 20.69 -11.76 13.31
CA SER A 169 20.67 -10.35 12.91
C SER A 169 19.36 -9.89 12.25
N GLN A 170 18.52 -10.84 11.84
CA GLN A 170 17.23 -10.59 11.20
C GLN A 170 16.04 -10.77 12.18
N MET A 171 16.30 -11.13 13.44
CA MET A 171 15.26 -11.32 14.46
C MET A 171 14.99 -9.99 15.21
N GLU A 172 13.94 -9.96 16.03
CA GLU A 172 13.69 -8.85 16.96
C GLU A 172 14.90 -8.61 17.90
N GLU A 173 15.03 -7.37 18.40
CA GLU A 173 16.12 -7.00 19.33
C GLU A 173 16.20 -8.00 20.51
N ASP A 174 17.43 -8.47 20.78
CA ASP A 174 17.79 -9.43 21.83
C ASP A 174 17.45 -10.92 21.58
N GLN A 175 16.99 -11.32 20.38
CA GLN A 175 16.82 -12.74 20.04
C GLN A 175 18.08 -13.35 19.39
N GLU A 176 18.79 -14.19 20.13
CA GLU A 176 19.91 -15.00 19.60
C GLU A 176 19.46 -16.44 19.37
N LEU A 177 19.61 -16.94 18.13
CA LEU A 177 19.38 -18.33 17.78
C LEU A 177 20.70 -19.06 17.59
N ASN A 178 20.77 -20.30 18.10
CA ASN A 178 21.85 -21.19 17.69
C ASN A 178 21.61 -21.70 16.26
N TYR A 179 22.65 -22.23 15.62
CA TYR A 179 22.57 -22.71 14.22
C TYR A 179 21.49 -23.77 14.00
N LEU A 180 21.27 -24.67 14.96
CA LEU A 180 20.21 -25.68 14.84
C LEU A 180 18.84 -25.02 14.70
N ASN A 181 18.47 -24.15 15.63
CA ASN A 181 17.17 -23.46 15.62
C ASN A 181 17.07 -22.48 14.44
N ALA A 182 18.16 -21.78 14.14
CA ALA A 182 18.22 -20.87 13.00
C ALA A 182 17.99 -21.60 11.67
N SER A 183 18.57 -22.79 11.50
CA SER A 183 18.41 -23.59 10.28
C SER A 183 16.99 -24.10 10.06
N GLN A 184 16.29 -24.47 11.14
CA GLN A 184 14.90 -24.88 11.08
C GLN A 184 13.99 -23.71 10.67
N ASN A 185 14.20 -22.54 11.27
CA ASN A 185 13.50 -21.31 10.89
C ASN A 185 13.80 -20.95 9.42
N TYR A 186 15.07 -20.99 9.02
CA TYR A 186 15.46 -20.68 7.64
C TYR A 186 14.83 -21.64 6.62
N ALA A 187 14.85 -22.94 6.87
CA ALA A 187 14.36 -23.93 5.92
C ALA A 187 12.84 -23.86 5.68
N VAL A 188 12.08 -23.32 6.63
CA VAL A 188 10.64 -23.03 6.42
C VAL A 188 10.43 -21.61 5.92
N SER A 189 11.21 -20.63 6.36
CA SER A 189 11.00 -19.21 6.03
C SER A 189 11.68 -18.72 4.76
N ARG A 190 12.54 -19.53 4.14
CA ARG A 190 13.04 -19.30 2.78
C ARG A 190 12.19 -20.13 1.80
N LEU A 191 11.66 -19.48 0.79
CA LEU A 191 10.77 -20.08 -0.21
C LEU A 191 11.41 -20.09 -1.59
N SER A 192 11.05 -21.07 -2.42
CA SER A 192 11.20 -20.93 -3.87
C SER A 192 10.33 -19.77 -4.35
N LEU A 193 10.91 -18.83 -5.09
CA LEU A 193 10.16 -17.73 -5.70
C LEU A 193 9.35 -18.18 -6.94
N ILE A 194 9.54 -19.44 -7.38
CA ILE A 194 8.82 -20.04 -8.51
C ILE A 194 7.57 -20.78 -8.02
N THR A 195 7.69 -21.57 -6.95
CA THR A 195 6.58 -22.41 -6.45
C THR A 195 5.90 -21.84 -5.20
N GLY A 196 6.57 -20.97 -4.46
CA GLY A 196 6.10 -20.47 -3.16
C GLY A 196 6.24 -21.49 -2.01
N GLU A 197 6.89 -22.64 -2.26
CA GLU A 197 7.05 -23.70 -1.26
C GLU A 197 8.33 -23.52 -0.41
N PRO A 198 8.32 -23.92 0.87
CA PRO A 198 9.49 -23.85 1.75
C PRO A 198 10.60 -24.81 1.31
N LEU A 199 11.85 -24.51 1.65
CA LEU A 199 12.99 -25.38 1.30
C LEU A 199 12.79 -26.83 1.76
N LEU A 200 12.15 -27.01 2.91
CA LEU A 200 11.71 -28.32 3.40
C LEU A 200 10.22 -28.30 3.71
N ASP A 201 9.52 -29.35 3.25
CA ASP A 201 8.08 -29.50 3.51
C ASP A 201 7.73 -29.38 5.01
N PHE A 202 6.63 -28.68 5.26
CA PHE A 202 6.11 -28.41 6.60
C PHE A 202 4.62 -28.73 6.66
N SER A 203 4.20 -29.52 7.65
CA SER A 203 2.79 -29.82 7.84
C SER A 203 2.13 -28.76 8.70
N TYR A 204 1.21 -27.99 8.13
CA TYR A 204 0.41 -27.01 8.86
C TYR A 204 -0.65 -27.64 9.78
N GLU A 205 -1.09 -28.86 9.51
CA GLU A 205 -2.06 -29.57 10.37
C GLU A 205 -1.40 -29.98 11.69
N SER A 206 -0.21 -30.58 11.61
CA SER A 206 0.53 -31.13 12.76
C SER A 206 1.68 -30.25 13.24
N PHE A 207 1.91 -29.10 12.61
CA PHE A 207 2.94 -28.11 12.92
C PHE A 207 4.35 -28.71 13.07
N THR A 208 4.74 -29.56 12.12
CA THR A 208 6.02 -30.28 12.19
C THR A 208 6.68 -30.38 10.82
N MET A 209 8.02 -30.34 10.84
CA MET A 209 8.89 -30.65 9.71
C MET A 209 9.32 -32.11 9.68
N HIS A 210 8.86 -32.96 10.61
CA HIS A 210 9.28 -34.35 10.72
C HIS A 210 10.83 -34.49 10.83
N LEU A 211 11.45 -33.65 11.67
CA LEU A 211 12.91 -33.44 11.73
C LEU A 211 13.75 -34.73 11.85
N THR A 212 13.25 -35.75 12.54
CA THR A 212 13.95 -37.05 12.75
C THR A 212 13.74 -38.08 11.65
N GLU A 213 13.02 -37.75 10.58
CA GLU A 213 12.79 -38.64 9.44
C GLU A 213 13.92 -38.52 8.40
N PRO A 214 14.32 -39.63 7.74
CA PRO A 214 15.33 -39.59 6.68
C PRO A 214 14.78 -38.85 5.46
N LEU A 215 15.66 -38.16 4.74
CA LEU A 215 15.30 -37.46 3.50
C LEU A 215 15.38 -38.43 2.32
N THR A 216 14.35 -38.45 1.46
CA THR A 216 14.45 -39.15 0.18
C THR A 216 15.34 -38.38 -0.79
N TYR A 217 15.86 -39.05 -1.82
CA TYR A 217 16.66 -38.41 -2.87
C TYR A 217 15.87 -37.31 -3.58
N GLU A 218 14.59 -37.56 -3.88
CA GLU A 218 13.70 -36.53 -4.43
C GLU A 218 13.57 -35.33 -3.50
N ALA A 219 13.30 -35.53 -2.21
CA ALA A 219 13.17 -34.42 -1.28
C ALA A 219 14.48 -33.63 -1.09
N ALA A 220 15.64 -34.28 -1.18
CA ALA A 220 16.95 -33.63 -1.17
C ALA A 220 17.16 -32.75 -2.42
N ALA A 221 16.86 -33.30 -3.60
CA ALA A 221 16.94 -32.59 -4.87
C ALA A 221 15.98 -31.40 -4.93
N VAL A 222 14.74 -31.59 -4.48
CA VAL A 222 13.73 -30.52 -4.39
C VAL A 222 14.19 -29.42 -3.44
N ALA A 223 14.74 -29.76 -2.26
CA ALA A 223 15.25 -28.76 -1.33
C ALA A 223 16.40 -27.91 -1.92
N ALA A 224 17.31 -28.56 -2.66
CA ALA A 224 18.38 -27.86 -3.38
C ALA A 224 17.85 -26.95 -4.49
N VAL A 225 16.84 -27.42 -5.26
CA VAL A 225 16.14 -26.60 -6.26
C VAL A 225 15.45 -25.41 -5.62
N ARG A 226 14.71 -25.60 -4.54
CA ARG A 226 14.01 -24.51 -3.85
C ARG A 226 14.99 -23.48 -3.30
N LEU A 227 16.16 -23.89 -2.82
CA LEU A 227 17.20 -22.95 -2.40
C LEU A 227 17.73 -22.12 -3.58
N PHE A 228 18.00 -22.77 -4.71
CA PHE A 228 18.42 -22.08 -5.94
C PHE A 228 17.35 -21.09 -6.44
N GLU A 229 16.11 -21.55 -6.53
CA GLU A 229 14.93 -20.79 -6.97
C GLU A 229 14.47 -19.73 -5.97
N SER A 230 15.02 -19.73 -4.75
CA SER A 230 14.76 -18.68 -3.77
C SER A 230 15.46 -17.36 -4.10
N GLN A 231 16.42 -17.37 -5.03
CA GLN A 231 17.16 -16.17 -5.44
C GLN A 231 16.35 -15.33 -6.44
N PRO A 232 16.18 -14.01 -6.21
CA PRO A 232 15.47 -13.13 -7.13
C PRO A 232 16.01 -13.19 -8.56
N GLU A 233 17.33 -13.24 -8.74
CA GLU A 233 17.99 -13.31 -10.05
C GLU A 233 17.67 -14.60 -10.81
N VAL A 234 17.37 -15.68 -10.10
CA VAL A 234 16.95 -16.95 -10.70
C VAL A 234 15.48 -16.86 -11.11
N ALA A 235 14.64 -16.30 -10.25
CA ALA A 235 13.22 -16.12 -10.52
C ALA A 235 12.97 -15.26 -11.76
N GLU A 236 13.74 -14.17 -11.93
CA GLU A 236 13.69 -13.28 -13.11
C GLU A 236 13.98 -13.99 -14.44
N LEU A 237 14.63 -15.15 -14.44
CA LEU A 237 14.97 -15.90 -15.65
C LEU A 237 13.84 -16.82 -16.12
N PHE A 238 12.79 -17.01 -15.32
CA PHE A 238 11.62 -17.79 -15.71
C PHE A 238 10.68 -16.96 -16.60
N PRO A 239 10.17 -17.53 -17.70
CA PRO A 239 9.17 -16.84 -18.51
C PRO A 239 7.90 -16.60 -17.68
N GLU A 240 7.34 -15.40 -17.78
CA GLU A 240 6.05 -15.09 -17.17
C GLU A 240 4.98 -16.09 -17.65
N ASP A 241 4.13 -16.52 -16.73
CA ASP A 241 2.99 -17.35 -17.07
C ASP A 241 1.99 -16.52 -17.89
N GLU A 242 1.88 -16.82 -19.18
CA GLU A 242 0.98 -16.12 -20.11
C GLU A 242 -0.47 -16.10 -19.58
N ALA A 243 -0.92 -17.15 -18.89
CA ALA A 243 -2.27 -17.20 -18.32
C ALA A 243 -2.43 -16.25 -17.13
N VAL A 244 -1.40 -16.07 -16.31
CA VAL A 244 -1.39 -15.08 -15.21
C VAL A 244 -1.42 -13.67 -15.78
N SER A 245 -0.59 -13.38 -16.79
CA SER A 245 -0.57 -12.07 -17.45
C SER A 245 -1.88 -11.75 -18.18
N GLU A 246 -2.48 -12.73 -18.87
CA GLU A 246 -3.82 -12.58 -19.46
C GLU A 246 -4.88 -12.30 -18.39
N ARG A 247 -4.87 -13.04 -17.28
CA ARG A 247 -5.84 -12.80 -16.18
C ARG A 247 -5.65 -11.43 -15.53
N ALA A 248 -4.41 -10.99 -15.35
CA ALA A 248 -4.11 -9.67 -14.81
C ALA A 248 -4.67 -8.56 -15.72
N ALA A 249 -4.52 -8.71 -17.05
CA ALA A 249 -5.10 -7.79 -18.03
C ALA A 249 -6.64 -7.77 -17.98
N GLU A 250 -7.28 -8.93 -17.84
CA GLU A 250 -8.74 -9.02 -17.67
C GLU A 250 -9.22 -8.27 -16.41
N LEU A 251 -8.54 -8.43 -15.28
CA LEU A 251 -8.88 -7.74 -14.03
C LEU A 251 -8.79 -6.22 -14.17
N ILE A 252 -7.78 -5.71 -14.87
CA ILE A 252 -7.63 -4.28 -15.16
C ILE A 252 -8.79 -3.78 -16.03
N ASP A 253 -9.17 -4.54 -17.07
CA ASP A 253 -10.27 -4.16 -17.96
C ASP A 253 -11.63 -4.21 -17.23
N GLU A 254 -11.85 -5.21 -16.35
CA GLU A 254 -13.03 -5.30 -15.48
C GLU A 254 -13.13 -4.07 -14.55
N ALA A 255 -12.03 -3.69 -13.89
CA ALA A 255 -11.98 -2.52 -13.01
C ALA A 255 -12.23 -1.20 -13.76
N ARG A 256 -11.62 -1.02 -14.94
CA ARG A 256 -11.85 0.14 -15.81
C ARG A 256 -13.29 0.23 -16.28
N ALA A 257 -13.87 -0.87 -16.73
CA ALA A 257 -15.28 -0.93 -17.12
C ALA A 257 -16.19 -0.55 -15.95
N ARG A 258 -15.87 -1.02 -14.74
CA ARG A 258 -16.62 -0.67 -13.53
C ARG A 258 -16.51 0.80 -13.17
N ARG A 259 -15.31 1.38 -13.22
CA ARG A 259 -15.08 2.83 -13.03
C ARG A 259 -15.90 3.63 -14.04
N ASP A 260 -15.83 3.27 -15.32
CA ASP A 260 -16.52 3.98 -16.39
C ASP A 260 -18.04 3.89 -16.22
N GLU A 261 -18.58 2.75 -15.77
CA GLU A 261 -20.00 2.60 -15.41
C GLU A 261 -20.38 3.59 -14.29
N ILE A 262 -19.55 3.71 -13.25
CA ILE A 262 -19.78 4.62 -12.13
C ILE A 262 -19.76 6.07 -12.60
N LEU A 263 -18.72 6.48 -13.32
CA LEU A 263 -18.55 7.85 -13.83
C LEU A 263 -19.68 8.27 -14.79
N ASN A 264 -20.13 7.35 -15.65
CA ASN A 264 -21.17 7.62 -16.63
C ASN A 264 -22.60 7.33 -16.13
N SER A 265 -22.77 6.89 -14.89
CA SER A 265 -24.10 6.61 -14.32
C SER A 265 -24.96 7.88 -14.22
N GLU A 266 -26.26 7.72 -14.46
CA GLU A 266 -27.26 8.75 -14.23
C GLU A 266 -27.88 8.60 -12.83
N THR A 267 -28.53 9.65 -12.31
CA THR A 267 -29.32 9.49 -11.08
C THR A 267 -30.56 8.65 -11.38
N GLU A 268 -30.86 7.69 -10.51
CA GLU A 268 -32.11 6.93 -10.53
C GLU A 268 -33.07 7.37 -9.41
N ILE A 269 -32.70 8.41 -8.64
CA ILE A 269 -33.50 8.91 -7.52
C ILE A 269 -34.80 9.53 -8.04
N VAL A 270 -35.93 9.03 -7.54
CA VAL A 270 -37.27 9.52 -7.93
C VAL A 270 -38.14 9.86 -6.73
N LYS A 271 -39.21 10.64 -6.97
CA LYS A 271 -40.18 10.93 -5.90
C LYS A 271 -41.02 9.69 -5.58
N GLY A 272 -41.12 9.33 -4.30
CA GLY A 272 -41.92 8.21 -3.81
C GLY A 272 -42.81 8.57 -2.62
N ASP A 273 -43.65 7.60 -2.21
CA ASP A 273 -44.49 7.70 -1.00
C ASP A 273 -43.74 7.24 0.27
N THR A 274 -42.57 6.61 0.12
CA THR A 274 -41.71 6.11 1.20
C THR A 274 -40.28 6.54 0.90
N PHE A 275 -39.55 6.96 1.92
CA PHE A 275 -38.14 7.26 1.79
C PHE A 275 -37.37 5.94 1.76
N ILE A 276 -36.67 5.69 0.65
CA ILE A 276 -35.80 4.52 0.48
C ILE A 276 -34.43 5.09 0.09
N PRO A 277 -33.42 5.02 0.98
CA PRO A 277 -32.09 5.56 0.70
C PRO A 277 -31.56 5.07 -0.65
N GLY A 278 -31.17 6.01 -1.50
CA GLY A 278 -30.60 5.71 -2.82
C GLY A 278 -31.61 5.33 -3.90
N GLU A 279 -32.91 5.39 -3.61
CA GLU A 279 -33.98 5.13 -4.60
C GLU A 279 -35.05 6.23 -4.62
N THR A 280 -35.57 6.63 -3.46
CA THR A 280 -36.69 7.56 -3.40
C THR A 280 -36.59 8.63 -2.31
N TYR A 281 -36.92 9.87 -2.70
CA TYR A 281 -37.19 10.97 -1.78
C TYR A 281 -38.70 11.22 -1.66
N THR A 282 -39.16 11.82 -0.57
CA THR A 282 -40.61 12.00 -0.28
C THR A 282 -41.06 13.45 -0.24
N GLY A 283 -40.12 14.36 0.05
CA GLY A 283 -40.34 15.77 0.30
C GLY A 283 -40.31 16.63 -0.96
N THR A 284 -39.76 17.82 -0.81
CA THR A 284 -39.57 18.83 -1.84
C THR A 284 -38.25 18.59 -2.56
N ALA A 285 -38.25 18.75 -3.89
CA ALA A 285 -37.01 18.78 -4.67
C ALA A 285 -36.58 20.23 -4.88
N TYR A 286 -35.31 20.48 -4.60
CA TYR A 286 -34.63 21.75 -4.82
C TYR A 286 -33.55 21.57 -5.89
N TYR A 287 -33.31 22.60 -6.69
CA TYR A 287 -32.39 22.56 -7.82
C TYR A 287 -31.33 23.64 -7.70
N ILE A 288 -30.09 23.29 -8.04
CA ILE A 288 -28.94 24.20 -8.01
C ILE A 288 -28.15 24.09 -9.32
N SER A 289 -27.71 25.22 -9.86
CA SER A 289 -27.00 25.35 -11.14
C SER A 289 -26.12 26.59 -11.11
N ASN A 290 -24.89 26.56 -11.62
CA ASN A 290 -24.09 27.79 -11.74
C ASN A 290 -24.74 28.86 -12.64
N SER A 291 -25.69 28.48 -13.49
CA SER A 291 -26.47 29.38 -14.34
C SER A 291 -27.76 29.91 -13.70
N GLY A 292 -28.08 29.44 -12.48
CA GLY A 292 -29.25 29.83 -11.70
C GLY A 292 -29.20 31.25 -11.12
N ASP A 293 -30.16 31.55 -10.24
CA ASP A 293 -30.25 32.83 -9.50
C ASP A 293 -30.75 32.56 -8.08
N ASP A 294 -30.04 33.05 -7.06
CA ASP A 294 -30.39 32.84 -5.65
C ASP A 294 -31.68 33.55 -5.22
N ALA A 295 -32.23 34.43 -6.07
CA ALA A 295 -33.56 35.01 -5.89
C ALA A 295 -34.70 34.08 -6.34
N ASN A 296 -34.39 32.97 -7.02
CA ASN A 296 -35.38 31.99 -7.44
C ASN A 296 -35.92 31.16 -6.26
N ASP A 297 -37.02 30.45 -6.49
CA ASP A 297 -37.61 29.54 -5.50
C ASP A 297 -36.86 28.20 -5.37
N GLY A 298 -36.01 27.84 -6.34
CA GLY A 298 -35.26 26.59 -6.33
C GLY A 298 -36.10 25.35 -6.67
N LEU A 299 -37.38 25.49 -7.04
CA LEU A 299 -38.32 24.36 -7.11
C LEU A 299 -38.40 23.68 -8.49
N SER A 300 -37.60 24.13 -9.46
CA SER A 300 -37.47 23.52 -10.79
C SER A 300 -36.08 23.77 -11.37
N PRO A 301 -35.62 22.97 -12.34
CA PRO A 301 -34.39 23.24 -13.08
C PRO A 301 -34.31 24.68 -13.63
N GLU A 302 -35.43 25.20 -14.17
CA GLU A 302 -35.48 26.54 -14.75
C GLU A 302 -35.46 27.67 -13.71
N THR A 303 -35.71 27.35 -12.44
CA THR A 303 -35.70 28.28 -11.31
C THR A 303 -34.71 27.83 -10.24
N ALA A 304 -33.60 27.20 -10.64
CA ALA A 304 -32.55 26.76 -9.74
C ALA A 304 -31.85 27.92 -9.01
N TRP A 305 -31.32 27.65 -7.83
CA TRP A 305 -30.39 28.53 -7.12
C TRP A 305 -28.99 28.46 -7.74
N ALA A 306 -28.18 29.50 -7.51
CA ALA A 306 -26.83 29.59 -8.06
C ALA A 306 -25.77 29.03 -7.11
N THR A 307 -25.90 29.30 -5.81
CA THR A 307 -24.79 29.15 -4.85
C THR A 307 -25.08 28.14 -3.73
N ILE A 308 -24.00 27.54 -3.22
CA ILE A 308 -24.03 26.68 -2.03
C ILE A 308 -24.46 27.47 -0.79
N ASP A 309 -24.07 28.75 -0.67
CA ASP A 309 -24.50 29.62 0.43
C ASP A 309 -26.02 29.76 0.51
N ARG A 310 -26.70 29.88 -0.65
CA ARG A 310 -28.16 29.93 -0.70
C ARG A 310 -28.79 28.59 -0.30
N LEU A 311 -28.21 27.47 -0.73
CA LEU A 311 -28.61 26.13 -0.31
C LEU A 311 -28.50 25.97 1.21
N ASN A 312 -27.36 26.36 1.78
CA ASN A 312 -27.03 26.16 3.19
C ASN A 312 -27.95 26.91 4.17
N VAL A 313 -28.63 27.98 3.72
CA VAL A 313 -29.61 28.71 4.54
C VAL A 313 -31.05 28.22 4.36
N GLU A 314 -31.30 27.29 3.44
CA GLU A 314 -32.62 26.70 3.26
C GLU A 314 -32.94 25.74 4.44
N PRO A 315 -34.12 25.86 5.07
CA PRO A 315 -34.55 24.96 6.13
C PRO A 315 -35.05 23.63 5.55
N LEU A 316 -34.16 22.86 4.91
CA LEU A 316 -34.47 21.54 4.37
C LEU A 316 -35.01 20.61 5.46
N GLN A 317 -35.95 19.75 5.09
CA GLN A 317 -36.64 18.81 5.97
C GLN A 317 -36.30 17.36 5.59
N TYR A 318 -36.45 16.45 6.55
CA TYR A 318 -36.28 15.02 6.30
C TYR A 318 -37.12 14.55 5.11
N GLY A 319 -36.48 13.84 4.18
CA GLY A 319 -37.06 13.33 2.94
C GLY A 319 -37.05 14.33 1.78
N ASP A 320 -36.60 15.57 1.95
CA ASP A 320 -36.33 16.49 0.84
C ASP A 320 -35.16 16.00 -0.03
N ALA A 321 -35.05 16.55 -1.24
CA ALA A 321 -33.95 16.28 -2.16
C ALA A 321 -33.37 17.57 -2.74
N VAL A 322 -32.08 17.58 -2.99
CA VAL A 322 -31.32 18.65 -3.64
C VAL A 322 -30.63 18.06 -4.87
N PHE A 323 -30.93 18.59 -6.04
CA PHE A 323 -30.37 18.16 -7.31
C PHE A 323 -29.42 19.22 -7.86
N PHE A 324 -28.17 18.84 -8.11
CA PHE A 324 -27.11 19.66 -8.69
C PHE A 324 -27.04 19.46 -10.21
N GLU A 325 -26.91 20.54 -10.96
CA GLU A 325 -26.84 20.47 -12.43
C GLU A 325 -25.51 19.85 -12.89
N ARG A 326 -25.58 18.84 -13.76
CA ARG A 326 -24.42 18.27 -14.43
C ARG A 326 -23.65 19.33 -15.23
N GLY A 327 -22.32 19.20 -15.23
CA GLY A 327 -21.39 20.17 -15.81
C GLY A 327 -21.20 21.46 -15.00
N SER A 328 -21.93 21.67 -13.90
CA SER A 328 -21.64 22.75 -12.94
C SER A 328 -20.55 22.34 -11.94
N VAL A 329 -19.76 23.31 -11.48
CA VAL A 329 -18.72 23.13 -10.47
C VAL A 329 -18.82 24.23 -9.42
N TRP A 330 -18.95 23.83 -8.16
CA TRP A 330 -18.88 24.72 -7.00
C TRP A 330 -17.55 24.52 -6.30
N ARG A 331 -16.89 25.63 -5.97
CA ARG A 331 -15.50 25.67 -5.49
C ARG A 331 -15.43 26.29 -4.11
N ALA A 332 -14.53 25.78 -3.28
CA ALA A 332 -14.23 26.30 -1.94
C ALA A 332 -15.49 26.56 -1.10
N ALA A 333 -16.44 25.63 -1.17
CA ALA A 333 -17.71 25.71 -0.48
C ALA A 333 -18.07 24.36 0.12
N GLN A 334 -18.51 24.38 1.38
CA GLN A 334 -19.01 23.19 2.07
C GLN A 334 -20.53 23.13 1.95
N VAL A 335 -21.07 21.94 1.66
CA VAL A 335 -22.50 21.67 1.78
C VAL A 335 -22.80 21.26 3.22
N TYR A 336 -23.63 22.04 3.92
CA TYR A 336 -24.10 21.69 5.26
C TYR A 336 -25.28 20.74 5.13
N THR A 337 -24.97 19.44 5.17
CA THR A 337 -25.98 18.38 5.04
C THR A 337 -27.07 18.50 6.13
N LYS A 338 -28.23 17.89 5.86
CA LYS A 338 -29.37 17.87 6.77
C LYS A 338 -29.91 16.45 6.91
N PRO A 339 -30.33 16.05 8.12
CA PRO A 339 -30.78 14.68 8.36
C PRO A 339 -31.87 14.22 7.38
N GLY A 340 -31.67 13.04 6.78
CA GLY A 340 -32.61 12.39 5.86
C GLY A 340 -32.79 13.10 4.52
N VAL A 341 -31.87 13.99 4.11
CA VAL A 341 -31.93 14.68 2.81
C VAL A 341 -31.09 13.93 1.78
N THR A 342 -31.61 13.86 0.56
CA THR A 342 -30.87 13.34 -0.60
C THR A 342 -30.20 14.45 -1.39
N TYR A 343 -28.91 14.33 -1.65
CA TYR A 343 -28.11 15.22 -2.50
C TYR A 343 -27.70 14.42 -3.74
N SER A 344 -28.18 14.84 -4.91
CA SER A 344 -28.01 14.10 -6.16
C SER A 344 -27.83 15.02 -7.39
N ALA A 345 -27.71 14.47 -8.59
CA ALA A 345 -27.49 15.20 -9.83
C ALA A 345 -28.75 15.32 -10.70
N TYR A 346 -28.82 16.30 -11.61
CA TYR A 346 -29.79 16.35 -12.71
C TYR A 346 -29.17 16.93 -13.98
N GLY A 347 -29.85 16.75 -15.12
CA GLY A 347 -29.39 17.27 -16.41
C GLY A 347 -28.51 16.28 -17.18
N GLU A 348 -27.65 16.79 -18.05
CA GLU A 348 -26.77 16.00 -18.93
C GLU A 348 -25.31 16.48 -18.78
N GLY A 349 -24.33 15.60 -19.05
CA GLY A 349 -22.90 15.90 -18.98
C GLY A 349 -22.18 15.29 -17.77
N GLU A 350 -20.98 15.79 -17.48
CA GLU A 350 -20.18 15.35 -16.34
C GLU A 350 -20.94 15.51 -15.02
N LYS A 351 -20.60 14.66 -14.04
CA LYS A 351 -21.19 14.75 -12.70
C LYS A 351 -20.99 16.16 -12.12
N PRO A 352 -21.93 16.68 -11.33
CA PRO A 352 -21.78 17.99 -10.70
C PRO A 352 -20.58 17.97 -9.74
N GLY A 353 -19.67 18.94 -9.88
CA GLY A 353 -18.42 19.00 -9.13
C GLY A 353 -18.52 19.83 -7.85
N LEU A 354 -18.14 19.27 -6.71
CA LEU A 354 -17.94 19.96 -5.44
C LEU A 354 -16.45 19.92 -5.09
N TYR A 355 -15.75 21.02 -5.41
CA TYR A 355 -14.29 21.06 -5.34
C TYR A 355 -13.81 21.82 -4.11
N GLY A 356 -12.88 21.22 -3.36
CA GLY A 356 -12.14 21.93 -2.31
C GLY A 356 -11.22 23.01 -2.88
N SER A 357 -10.81 22.87 -4.14
CA SER A 357 -9.94 23.84 -4.80
C SER A 357 -10.62 25.18 -4.99
N VAL A 358 -9.89 26.25 -4.66
CA VAL A 358 -10.38 27.64 -4.75
C VAL A 358 -10.55 28.12 -6.19
N GLU A 359 -9.75 27.59 -7.13
CA GLU A 359 -9.81 27.88 -8.56
C GLU A 359 -8.92 26.89 -9.33
N ASN A 360 -9.22 26.72 -10.63
CA ASN A 360 -8.27 26.09 -11.55
C ASN A 360 -7.00 26.98 -11.64
N GLY A 361 -5.82 26.38 -11.46
CA GLY A 361 -4.52 27.06 -11.43
C GLY A 361 -3.84 27.24 -12.79
N GLY A 362 -4.45 26.74 -13.87
CA GLY A 362 -3.98 26.86 -15.24
C GLY A 362 -3.99 28.30 -15.76
N GLY A 363 -3.12 28.57 -16.73
CA GLY A 363 -2.92 29.90 -17.33
C GLY A 363 -1.51 30.45 -17.07
N ALA A 364 -0.79 30.76 -18.15
CA ALA A 364 0.57 31.29 -18.09
C ALA A 364 0.69 32.55 -17.21
N GLU A 365 -0.34 33.39 -17.23
CA GLU A 365 -0.41 34.66 -16.51
C GLU A 365 -0.50 34.52 -14.99
N LYS A 366 -0.86 33.32 -14.50
CA LYS A 366 -0.96 33.03 -13.07
C LYS A 366 0.38 32.62 -12.45
N TRP A 367 1.41 32.44 -13.27
CA TRP A 367 2.71 31.93 -12.83
C TRP A 367 3.83 32.85 -13.30
N THR A 368 4.70 33.24 -12.37
CA THR A 368 5.88 34.05 -12.66
C THR A 368 7.14 33.27 -12.33
N LEU A 369 8.10 33.23 -13.25
CA LEU A 369 9.41 32.62 -12.97
C LEU A 369 10.07 33.41 -11.83
N TRP A 370 10.26 32.74 -10.71
CA TRP A 370 10.80 33.31 -9.48
C TRP A 370 12.31 33.06 -9.36
N HIS A 371 12.76 31.85 -9.71
CA HIS A 371 14.16 31.45 -9.68
C HIS A 371 14.52 30.56 -10.87
N GLU A 372 15.71 30.74 -11.41
CA GLU A 372 16.32 29.85 -12.41
C GLU A 372 17.72 29.46 -11.90
N GLY A 373 17.90 28.17 -11.60
CA GLY A 373 19.13 27.62 -11.09
C GLY A 373 20.19 27.48 -12.18
N SER A 374 21.47 27.43 -11.78
CA SER A 374 22.57 27.25 -12.74
C SER A 374 22.57 25.88 -13.44
N ASP A 375 21.84 24.92 -12.89
CA ASP A 375 21.58 23.59 -13.43
C ASP A 375 20.39 23.54 -14.41
N GLY A 376 19.68 24.67 -14.58
CA GLY A 376 18.50 24.77 -15.44
C GLY A 376 17.17 24.55 -14.70
N SER A 377 17.20 24.33 -13.39
CA SER A 377 16.00 24.24 -12.56
C SER A 377 15.19 25.53 -12.61
N LYS A 378 13.86 25.44 -12.59
CA LYS A 378 12.98 26.62 -12.65
C LYS A 378 11.90 26.54 -11.58
N ILE A 379 11.86 27.55 -10.72
CA ILE A 379 10.84 27.70 -9.69
C ILE A 379 9.92 28.84 -10.08
N TRP A 380 8.63 28.56 -10.06
CA TRP A 380 7.56 29.48 -10.40
C TRP A 380 6.79 29.84 -9.15
N VAL A 381 6.41 31.10 -9.02
CA VAL A 381 5.54 31.58 -7.93
C VAL A 381 4.14 31.85 -8.48
N TYR A 382 3.13 31.39 -7.75
CA TYR A 382 1.73 31.66 -8.08
C TYR A 382 1.38 33.13 -7.85
N TYR A 383 0.48 33.68 -8.66
CA TYR A 383 0.22 35.13 -8.72
C TYR A 383 -0.43 35.72 -7.46
N LYS A 384 -1.03 34.88 -6.61
CA LYS A 384 -1.70 35.29 -5.37
C LYS A 384 -1.27 34.41 -4.20
N PRO A 385 -1.42 34.89 -2.95
CA PRO A 385 -1.30 34.05 -1.77
C PRO A 385 -2.28 32.88 -1.81
N MET A 386 -1.83 31.73 -1.31
CA MET A 386 -2.59 30.49 -1.23
C MET A 386 -2.61 30.00 0.21
N LEU A 387 -3.72 29.36 0.59
CA LEU A 387 -3.78 28.51 1.78
C LEU A 387 -2.86 27.30 1.59
N ASP A 388 -2.50 26.64 2.69
CA ASP A 388 -1.76 25.38 2.62
C ASP A 388 -2.49 24.37 1.73
N CYS A 389 -1.74 23.62 0.93
CA CYS A 389 -2.28 22.60 0.02
C CYS A 389 -1.66 21.23 0.33
N GLY A 390 -2.45 20.17 0.18
CA GLY A 390 -1.95 18.80 0.35
C GLY A 390 -1.10 18.34 -0.83
N SER A 391 -1.59 18.59 -2.04
CA SER A 391 -0.89 18.41 -3.31
C SER A 391 -1.41 19.46 -4.31
N ILE A 392 -0.83 19.46 -5.52
CA ILE A 392 -1.36 20.15 -6.69
C ILE A 392 -1.63 19.08 -7.74
N ALA A 393 -2.90 18.80 -8.03
CA ALA A 393 -3.26 17.91 -9.13
C ALA A 393 -2.92 18.62 -10.45
N LEU A 394 -1.90 18.12 -11.17
CA LEU A 394 -1.46 18.70 -12.43
C LEU A 394 -2.29 18.19 -13.61
N ASN A 395 -2.78 16.94 -13.50
CA ASN A 395 -3.74 16.30 -14.38
C ASN A 395 -4.46 15.19 -13.59
N ASP A 396 -5.09 14.22 -14.28
CA ASP A 396 -5.89 13.16 -13.65
C ASP A 396 -5.08 12.15 -12.81
N ASP A 397 -3.77 11.99 -13.06
CA ASP A 397 -2.92 10.94 -12.46
C ASP A 397 -1.53 11.42 -12.00
N LEU A 398 -1.28 12.73 -12.03
CA LEU A 398 -0.01 13.35 -11.65
C LEU A 398 -0.24 14.49 -10.65
N GLY A 399 0.25 14.28 -9.43
CA GLY A 399 0.28 15.29 -8.38
C GLY A 399 1.68 15.88 -8.22
N ALA A 400 1.77 17.20 -8.00
CA ALA A 400 3.00 17.81 -7.51
C ALA A 400 3.23 17.39 -6.04
N ILE A 401 4.46 17.06 -5.69
CA ILE A 401 4.80 16.56 -4.34
C ILE A 401 5.11 17.74 -3.43
N LYS A 402 4.51 17.75 -2.23
CA LYS A 402 4.76 18.79 -1.24
C LYS A 402 6.08 18.54 -0.53
N VAL A 403 6.98 19.53 -0.55
CA VAL A 403 8.15 19.54 0.34
C VAL A 403 7.76 20.25 1.63
N GLN A 404 7.79 19.52 2.74
CA GLN A 404 7.26 20.01 4.00
C GLN A 404 8.26 20.96 4.70
N GLY A 405 7.74 22.11 5.15
CA GLY A 405 8.44 23.00 6.08
C GLY A 405 7.94 22.81 7.51
N PHE A 406 8.81 23.00 8.50
CA PHE A 406 8.44 23.01 9.91
C PHE A 406 8.25 24.44 10.41
N TRP A 407 7.07 24.79 10.93
CA TRP A 407 6.84 26.11 11.51
C TRP A 407 7.38 26.19 12.94
N ASN A 408 8.36 27.08 13.18
CA ASN A 408 9.00 27.22 14.50
C ASN A 408 8.37 28.28 15.42
N GLY A 409 7.30 28.94 14.98
CA GLY A 409 6.68 30.08 15.67
C GLY A 409 7.02 31.45 15.08
N GLU A 410 7.95 31.55 14.13
CA GLU A 410 8.33 32.81 13.48
C GLU A 410 8.43 32.68 11.95
N TYR A 411 8.99 31.59 11.46
CA TYR A 411 9.14 31.27 10.04
C TYR A 411 9.17 29.75 9.82
N PHE A 412 9.00 29.32 8.57
CA PHE A 412 9.21 27.93 8.20
C PHE A 412 10.70 27.61 8.13
N GLN A 413 11.09 26.48 8.70
CA GLN A 413 12.42 25.89 8.58
C GLN A 413 12.37 24.69 7.64
N ALA A 414 13.51 24.35 7.04
CA ALA A 414 13.70 23.03 6.44
C ALA A 414 13.41 21.94 7.49
N MET A 415 12.68 20.90 7.09
CA MET A 415 12.31 19.82 7.99
C MET A 415 13.52 18.89 8.21
N SER A 416 13.73 18.48 9.45
CA SER A 416 14.76 17.48 9.78
C SER A 416 14.28 16.08 9.42
N ASP A 417 15.13 15.33 8.71
CA ASP A 417 14.89 13.91 8.40
C ASP A 417 14.73 13.03 9.67
N MET A 418 15.19 13.51 10.84
CA MET A 418 15.02 12.79 12.10
C MET A 418 13.58 12.78 12.63
N TRP A 419 12.69 13.62 12.10
CA TRP A 419 11.26 13.47 12.42
C TRP A 419 10.67 12.19 11.87
N ASN A 420 11.34 11.54 10.92
CA ASN A 420 10.92 10.26 10.36
C ASN A 420 11.46 9.06 11.16
N THR A 421 12.03 9.29 12.36
CA THR A 421 12.57 8.24 13.24
C THR A 421 11.93 8.28 14.63
N ASP A 422 12.17 7.25 15.44
CA ASP A 422 11.69 7.16 16.83
C ASP A 422 12.48 8.05 17.82
N GLN A 423 13.43 8.85 17.32
CA GLN A 423 14.37 9.63 18.12
C GLN A 423 13.87 11.08 18.34
N THR A 424 12.64 11.25 18.82
CA THR A 424 11.94 12.55 19.02
C THR A 424 12.79 13.64 19.69
N GLN A 425 13.61 13.28 20.69
CA GLN A 425 14.44 14.26 21.40
C GLN A 425 15.61 14.78 20.54
N GLU A 426 16.25 13.91 19.76
CA GLU A 426 17.32 14.28 18.84
C GLU A 426 16.76 15.05 17.64
N ALA A 427 15.58 14.64 17.14
CA ALA A 427 14.83 15.36 16.11
C ALA A 427 14.52 16.80 16.52
N THR A 428 14.10 17.02 17.78
CA THR A 428 13.85 18.36 18.33
C THR A 428 15.09 19.25 18.32
N ASP A 429 16.23 18.71 18.77
CA ASP A 429 17.50 19.44 18.85
C ASP A 429 18.02 19.80 17.45
N LEU A 430 17.91 18.87 16.49
CA LEU A 430 18.29 19.13 15.10
C LEU A 430 17.35 20.10 14.42
N GLN A 431 16.03 19.95 14.59
CA GLN A 431 15.05 20.85 13.99
C GLN A 431 15.29 22.30 14.39
N SER A 432 15.65 22.53 15.66
CA SER A 432 16.00 23.87 16.17
C SER A 432 17.24 24.47 15.50
N ALA A 433 18.11 23.65 14.92
CA ALA A 433 19.30 24.07 14.19
C ALA A 433 19.10 24.16 12.66
N MET A 434 17.96 23.69 12.13
CA MET A 434 17.66 23.74 10.70
C MET A 434 17.54 25.20 10.20
N PRO A 435 17.98 25.49 8.96
CA PRO A 435 17.86 26.82 8.39
C PRO A 435 16.39 27.19 8.13
N GLU A 436 16.14 28.50 7.98
CA GLU A 436 14.90 28.98 7.35
C GLU A 436 14.73 28.32 5.98
N PHE A 437 13.49 27.99 5.62
CA PHE A 437 13.17 27.31 4.38
C PHE A 437 13.37 28.27 3.20
N ASP A 438 14.27 27.93 2.28
CA ASP A 438 14.49 28.60 1.01
C ASP A 438 14.02 27.70 -0.14
N PRO A 439 12.93 28.05 -0.86
CA PRO A 439 12.47 27.27 -2.00
C PRO A 439 13.56 26.94 -3.03
N ALA A 440 14.56 27.82 -3.21
CA ALA A 440 15.68 27.57 -4.14
C ALA A 440 16.66 26.47 -3.66
N GLU A 441 16.73 26.20 -2.35
CA GLU A 441 17.58 25.17 -1.78
C GLU A 441 16.82 23.84 -1.56
N GLN A 442 15.56 23.90 -1.11
CA GLN A 442 14.80 22.71 -0.72
C GLN A 442 13.93 22.11 -1.83
N LEU A 443 13.53 22.85 -2.87
CA LEU A 443 12.83 22.26 -4.03
C LEU A 443 13.84 21.61 -5.00
N THR A 444 14.39 20.46 -4.58
CA THR A 444 15.50 19.78 -5.25
C THR A 444 15.07 18.88 -6.41
N GLU A 445 13.79 18.51 -6.49
CA GLU A 445 13.23 17.65 -7.53
C GLU A 445 12.18 18.39 -8.37
N ASP A 446 12.06 18.01 -9.64
CA ASP A 446 11.04 18.58 -10.52
C ASP A 446 9.64 18.22 -10.03
N LEU A 447 8.67 19.10 -10.26
CA LEU A 447 7.27 18.97 -9.81
C LEU A 447 7.11 18.85 -8.29
N THR A 448 8.06 19.41 -7.53
CA THR A 448 7.91 19.64 -6.09
C THR A 448 7.42 21.06 -5.81
N PHE A 449 6.65 21.24 -4.74
CA PHE A 449 6.14 22.56 -4.35
C PHE A 449 6.24 22.81 -2.86
N PHE A 450 6.23 24.10 -2.49
CA PHE A 450 6.16 24.58 -1.12
C PHE A 450 5.15 25.71 -1.02
N CYS A 451 4.31 25.67 0.01
CA CYS A 451 3.36 26.73 0.34
C CYS A 451 3.80 27.41 1.63
N ASP A 452 4.22 28.67 1.55
CA ASP A 452 4.57 29.49 2.72
C ASP A 452 3.29 30.06 3.34
N ALA A 453 2.42 29.17 3.86
CA ALA A 453 1.17 29.54 4.51
C ALA A 453 1.39 30.07 5.95
N SER A 454 2.31 31.02 6.12
CA SER A 454 2.77 31.52 7.42
C SER A 454 1.93 32.67 7.98
N SER A 455 1.20 33.38 7.12
CA SER A 455 0.36 34.51 7.52
C SER A 455 -0.64 34.07 8.59
N GLY A 456 -0.71 34.75 9.73
CA GLY A 456 -1.71 34.43 10.75
C GLY A 456 -1.47 33.18 11.59
N LEU A 457 -0.39 32.40 11.36
CA LEU A 457 -0.04 31.29 12.24
C LEU A 457 0.40 31.78 13.63
N PRO A 458 0.05 31.07 14.72
CA PRO A 458 0.52 31.39 16.07
C PRO A 458 2.03 31.28 16.23
N SER A 459 2.60 32.03 17.18
CA SER A 459 4.02 31.96 17.49
C SER A 459 4.42 30.88 18.50
N THR A 460 3.45 30.14 19.03
CA THR A 460 3.66 29.20 20.14
C THR A 460 3.18 27.82 19.72
N LEU A 461 4.05 26.82 19.83
CA LEU A 461 3.76 25.42 19.59
C LEU A 461 3.17 24.72 20.84
N PRO A 462 2.39 23.63 20.67
CA PRO A 462 1.94 23.07 19.40
C PRO A 462 0.83 23.93 18.74
N ILE A 463 0.71 23.82 17.43
CA ILE A 463 -0.37 24.45 16.64
C ILE A 463 -1.20 23.35 15.99
N TYR A 464 -2.51 23.38 16.20
CA TYR A 464 -3.46 22.48 15.54
C TYR A 464 -4.24 23.29 14.50
N LEU A 465 -3.99 23.04 13.22
CA LEU A 465 -4.51 23.90 12.15
C LEU A 465 -6.01 23.70 11.93
N SER A 466 -6.50 22.47 12.10
CA SER A 466 -7.89 22.08 11.87
C SER A 466 -8.80 22.16 13.11
N GLY A 467 -8.28 22.58 14.27
CA GLY A 467 -9.12 22.86 15.45
C GLY A 467 -9.34 21.71 16.44
N TRP A 468 -8.37 20.80 16.64
CA TRP A 468 -8.40 19.73 17.65
C TRP A 468 -8.71 20.20 19.09
N TYR A 469 -8.52 21.50 19.36
CA TYR A 469 -8.96 22.17 20.57
C TYR A 469 -9.84 23.37 20.19
N ASP A 470 -11.02 23.49 20.80
CA ASP A 470 -11.94 24.62 20.60
C ASP A 470 -11.26 25.94 21.01
N THR A 471 -10.80 26.69 20.01
CA THR A 471 -10.24 28.04 20.20
C THR A 471 -11.31 29.14 20.06
N GLY A 472 -12.56 28.78 19.75
CA GLY A 472 -13.66 29.72 19.53
C GLY A 472 -13.51 30.64 18.30
N GLY A 473 -12.57 30.36 17.40
CA GLY A 473 -12.31 31.09 16.15
C GLY A 473 -12.26 30.18 14.92
N GLU A 474 -12.19 30.77 13.72
CA GLU A 474 -12.00 30.03 12.47
C GLU A 474 -10.67 29.24 12.49
N PRO A 475 -10.64 27.99 11.98
CA PRO A 475 -9.43 27.18 11.92
C PRO A 475 -8.27 27.88 11.19
N TYR A 476 -7.04 27.68 11.68
CA TYR A 476 -5.86 28.28 11.06
C TYR A 476 -5.65 27.82 9.62
N CYS A 477 -6.01 26.56 9.28
CA CYS A 477 -5.92 26.07 7.90
C CYS A 477 -6.77 26.89 6.92
N LEU A 478 -7.85 27.55 7.36
CA LEU A 478 -8.72 28.38 6.50
C LEU A 478 -8.34 29.85 6.48
N THR A 479 -7.33 30.26 7.26
CA THR A 479 -6.96 31.68 7.41
C THR A 479 -5.49 31.95 7.16
N ALA A 480 -4.63 30.94 7.26
CA ALA A 480 -3.20 31.08 7.04
C ALA A 480 -2.84 30.90 5.57
N ASP A 481 -2.26 31.96 4.98
CA ASP A 481 -1.93 32.04 3.57
C ASP A 481 -0.52 32.58 3.30
N GLY A 482 -0.06 32.45 2.06
CA GLY A 482 1.17 33.08 1.59
C GLY A 482 1.62 32.55 0.23
N PRO A 483 2.84 32.86 -0.23
CA PRO A 483 3.27 32.50 -1.57
C PRO A 483 3.40 30.99 -1.75
N LEU A 484 2.94 30.50 -2.91
CA LEU A 484 3.12 29.12 -3.35
C LEU A 484 4.19 29.08 -4.45
N TYR A 485 5.19 28.22 -4.24
CA TYR A 485 6.30 27.99 -5.15
C TYR A 485 6.22 26.57 -5.71
N LEU A 486 6.31 26.43 -7.03
CA LEU A 486 6.34 25.14 -7.72
C LEU A 486 7.59 25.06 -8.59
N ARG A 487 8.40 24.03 -8.40
CA ARG A 487 9.47 23.71 -9.35
C ARG A 487 8.89 23.01 -10.56
N CYS A 488 9.13 23.57 -11.74
CA CYS A 488 8.71 23.02 -13.02
C CYS A 488 9.75 23.38 -14.08
N ASP A 489 10.68 22.45 -14.29
CA ASP A 489 11.89 22.66 -15.08
C ASP A 489 11.58 22.76 -16.58
N GLU A 490 10.53 22.09 -17.06
CA GLU A 490 10.12 22.09 -18.45
C GLU A 490 9.62 23.46 -18.93
N GLY A 491 8.96 24.24 -18.06
CA GLY A 491 8.36 25.50 -18.47
C GLY A 491 7.36 26.08 -17.47
N ASN A 492 6.55 27.02 -17.94
CA ASN A 492 5.51 27.62 -17.11
C ASN A 492 4.45 26.55 -16.77
N PRO A 493 4.22 26.23 -15.49
CA PRO A 493 3.28 25.17 -15.12
C PRO A 493 1.85 25.48 -15.56
N GLY A 494 1.44 26.75 -15.59
CA GLY A 494 0.13 27.17 -16.08
C GLY A 494 -0.08 26.96 -17.59
N GLU A 495 0.99 26.85 -18.37
CA GLU A 495 0.90 26.48 -19.80
C GLU A 495 0.89 24.97 -20.01
N LEU A 496 1.65 24.24 -19.19
CA LEU A 496 1.80 22.78 -19.28
C LEU A 496 0.57 22.05 -18.76
N TYR A 497 -0.05 22.58 -17.69
CA TYR A 497 -1.13 21.95 -16.95
C TYR A 497 -2.34 22.90 -16.86
N PRO A 498 -3.17 22.98 -17.93
CA PRO A 498 -4.27 23.94 -18.02
C PRO A 498 -5.46 23.64 -17.10
N GLU A 499 -5.57 22.41 -16.61
CA GLU A 499 -6.64 21.94 -15.72
C GLU A 499 -6.15 21.69 -14.29
N MET A 500 -5.02 22.30 -13.88
CA MET A 500 -4.46 22.03 -12.55
C MET A 500 -5.41 22.48 -11.44
N GLU A 501 -5.44 21.73 -10.34
CA GLU A 501 -6.26 21.99 -9.17
C GLU A 501 -5.43 21.91 -7.89
N PHE A 502 -5.74 22.79 -6.94
CA PHE A 502 -5.08 22.82 -5.62
C PHE A 502 -5.89 22.06 -4.59
N LEU A 503 -5.28 21.12 -3.85
CA LEU A 503 -5.93 20.45 -2.71
C LEU A 503 -5.93 21.39 -1.50
N SER A 504 -6.74 22.44 -1.58
CA SER A 504 -6.93 23.45 -0.53
C SER A 504 -7.78 22.91 0.63
N PRO A 505 -7.71 23.50 1.84
CA PRO A 505 -8.27 22.89 3.06
C PRO A 505 -9.79 23.06 3.21
N TYR A 506 -10.51 23.33 2.12
CA TYR A 506 -11.97 23.37 2.11
C TYR A 506 -12.50 21.94 1.94
N ALA A 507 -13.19 21.42 2.95
CA ALA A 507 -13.88 20.13 2.81
C ALA A 507 -15.27 20.34 2.18
N PRO A 508 -15.59 19.70 1.06
CA PRO A 508 -16.89 19.86 0.43
C PRO A 508 -18.04 19.27 1.26
N LEU A 509 -17.79 18.15 1.95
CA LEU A 509 -18.75 17.43 2.79
C LEU A 509 -18.08 17.09 4.12
N ASP A 510 -18.34 17.86 5.16
CA ASP A 510 -17.76 17.64 6.49
C ASP A 510 -18.87 17.64 7.54
N GLY A 511 -18.85 16.65 8.43
CA GLY A 511 -19.91 16.42 9.43
C GLY A 511 -21.23 16.02 8.78
N VAL A 512 -21.21 14.97 7.95
CA VAL A 512 -22.42 14.43 7.32
C VAL A 512 -23.38 13.91 8.40
N GLU A 513 -24.63 14.38 8.33
CA GLU A 513 -25.70 14.13 9.30
C GLU A 513 -26.42 12.79 9.05
N ASP A 514 -27.28 12.38 9.99
CA ASP A 514 -28.05 11.11 9.94
C ASP A 514 -28.84 10.90 8.65
N ASP A 515 -28.91 9.64 8.18
CA ASP A 515 -29.76 9.20 7.06
C ASP A 515 -29.57 9.98 5.73
N VAL A 516 -28.45 10.69 5.58
CA VAL A 516 -28.14 11.46 4.37
C VAL A 516 -27.81 10.52 3.20
N VAL A 517 -28.32 10.85 2.01
CA VAL A 517 -27.97 10.16 0.76
C VAL A 517 -27.14 11.11 -0.10
N ILE A 518 -25.98 10.67 -0.54
CA ILE A 518 -25.10 11.37 -1.48
C ILE A 518 -24.99 10.48 -2.72
N ASP A 519 -25.50 10.96 -3.84
CA ASP A 519 -25.65 10.19 -5.06
C ASP A 519 -25.11 10.96 -6.27
N ASN A 520 -24.28 10.31 -7.08
CA ASN A 520 -23.95 10.81 -8.41
C ASN A 520 -23.24 12.18 -8.48
N LEU A 521 -22.38 12.48 -7.50
CA LEU A 521 -21.58 13.72 -7.45
C LEU A 521 -20.08 13.42 -7.67
N SER A 522 -19.33 14.41 -8.16
CA SER A 522 -17.86 14.41 -8.11
C SER A 522 -17.40 15.32 -6.98
N VAL A 523 -16.74 14.76 -5.97
CA VAL A 523 -16.28 15.50 -4.78
C VAL A 523 -14.77 15.39 -4.73
N LEU A 524 -14.08 16.47 -5.11
CA LEU A 524 -12.67 16.42 -5.49
C LEU A 524 -11.82 17.55 -4.87
N TYR A 525 -10.50 17.37 -4.94
CA TYR A 525 -9.48 18.41 -4.75
C TYR A 525 -9.55 19.13 -3.41
N THR A 526 -9.50 18.39 -2.32
CA THR A 526 -9.43 18.96 -0.97
C THR A 526 -8.19 18.47 -0.24
N GLY A 527 -7.57 19.34 0.54
CA GLY A 527 -6.46 19.00 1.41
C GLY A 527 -6.91 18.40 2.75
N ARG A 528 -8.22 18.34 3.01
CA ARG A 528 -8.82 17.64 4.16
C ARG A 528 -9.56 16.38 3.69
N ASN A 529 -10.34 15.76 4.57
CA ASN A 529 -11.24 14.68 4.18
C ASN A 529 -12.29 15.19 3.19
N ILE A 530 -12.53 14.40 2.13
CA ILE A 530 -13.56 14.67 1.11
C ILE A 530 -14.96 14.61 1.74
N LEU A 531 -15.19 13.59 2.57
CA LEU A 531 -16.45 13.23 3.22
C LEU A 531 -16.18 12.65 4.61
N SER A 532 -16.61 13.35 5.66
CA SER A 532 -16.60 12.82 7.03
C SER A 532 -18.02 12.60 7.55
N VAL A 533 -18.28 11.44 8.14
CA VAL A 533 -19.52 11.19 8.90
C VAL A 533 -19.24 11.49 10.36
N SER A 534 -20.08 12.30 11.01
CA SER A 534 -19.90 12.59 12.43
C SER A 534 -20.02 11.29 13.26
N PRO A 535 -19.22 11.07 14.31
CA PRO A 535 -19.26 9.83 15.09
C PRO A 535 -20.64 9.49 15.68
N GLU A 536 -21.45 10.51 15.98
CA GLU A 536 -22.80 10.38 16.48
C GLU A 536 -23.87 10.12 15.40
N CYS A 537 -23.51 10.27 14.12
CA CYS A 537 -24.43 10.16 13.00
C CYS A 537 -24.36 8.79 12.33
N GLU A 538 -25.46 8.32 11.76
CA GLU A 538 -25.58 6.97 11.19
C GLU A 538 -26.53 6.93 9.99
N GLY A 539 -26.47 5.83 9.22
CA GLY A 539 -27.40 5.61 8.10
C GLY A 539 -27.05 6.36 6.82
N VAL A 540 -25.81 6.85 6.70
CA VAL A 540 -25.35 7.59 5.50
C VAL A 540 -25.17 6.62 4.33
N LEU A 541 -25.69 6.98 3.16
CA LEU A 541 -25.47 6.25 1.91
C LEU A 541 -24.72 7.13 0.92
N VAL A 542 -23.57 6.64 0.44
CA VAL A 542 -22.80 7.26 -0.64
C VAL A 542 -22.76 6.30 -1.82
N GLN A 543 -23.27 6.74 -2.98
CA GLN A 543 -23.34 5.89 -4.15
C GLN A 543 -23.07 6.60 -5.47
N TYR A 544 -22.49 5.85 -6.41
CA TYR A 544 -22.25 6.33 -7.77
C TYR A 544 -21.48 7.66 -7.82
N CYS A 545 -20.69 7.96 -6.79
CA CYS A 545 -19.90 9.17 -6.70
C CYS A 545 -18.48 8.93 -7.21
N GLU A 546 -17.87 10.01 -7.68
CA GLU A 546 -16.42 10.12 -7.82
C GLU A 546 -15.88 10.87 -6.60
N LEU A 547 -14.93 10.28 -5.90
CA LEU A 547 -14.35 10.80 -4.66
C LEU A 547 -12.83 10.73 -4.81
N GLY A 548 -12.14 11.86 -4.88
CA GLY A 548 -10.69 11.79 -5.09
C GLY A 548 -9.94 13.08 -4.95
N TRP A 549 -8.62 13.01 -5.04
CA TRP A 549 -7.73 14.13 -4.73
C TRP A 549 -8.00 14.69 -3.33
N GLY A 550 -7.92 13.82 -2.33
CA GLY A 550 -8.28 14.10 -0.94
C GLY A 550 -7.10 14.02 0.02
N GLY A 551 -7.01 14.96 0.96
CA GLY A 551 -6.08 14.94 2.09
C GLY A 551 -4.71 15.60 1.87
N GLY A 552 -3.84 15.43 2.86
CA GLY A 552 -2.43 15.80 2.80
C GLY A 552 -2.11 17.23 3.25
N CYS A 553 -3.07 18.07 3.65
CA CYS A 553 -2.73 19.33 4.32
C CYS A 553 -2.07 19.07 5.68
N ALA A 554 -1.26 20.03 6.13
CA ALA A 554 -0.73 19.97 7.49
C ALA A 554 -1.89 20.08 8.50
N ALA A 555 -1.97 19.12 9.41
CA ALA A 555 -2.93 19.08 10.51
C ALA A 555 -2.37 19.70 11.80
N SER A 556 -1.07 19.54 12.06
CA SER A 556 -0.42 20.09 13.25
C SER A 556 1.08 20.34 13.08
N TYR A 557 1.62 21.24 13.91
CA TYR A 557 3.05 21.44 14.16
C TYR A 557 3.32 21.26 15.66
N ALA A 558 4.18 20.32 16.04
CA ALA A 558 4.50 20.03 17.44
C ALA A 558 5.96 19.58 17.61
N LEU A 559 6.56 19.82 18.79
CA LEU A 559 7.90 19.32 19.12
C LEU A 559 7.87 18.02 19.94
N ASP A 560 6.71 17.66 20.48
CA ASP A 560 6.50 16.52 21.35
C ASP A 560 5.16 15.82 21.08
N THR A 561 5.10 14.54 21.44
CA THR A 561 3.94 13.68 21.28
C THR A 561 2.94 13.93 22.42
N ILE A 562 2.08 14.94 22.29
CA ILE A 562 1.14 15.31 23.38
C ILE A 562 -0.17 14.49 23.34
N THR A 563 -0.53 13.88 22.21
CA THR A 563 -1.82 13.21 21.98
C THR A 563 -1.71 11.74 21.58
N GLY A 564 -0.52 11.12 21.69
CA GLY A 564 -0.27 9.78 21.14
C GLY A 564 0.06 9.79 19.63
N TYR A 565 0.08 10.97 19.01
CA TYR A 565 0.54 11.20 17.65
C TYR A 565 2.00 11.67 17.63
N ALA A 566 2.71 11.37 16.53
CA ALA A 566 4.12 11.70 16.32
C ALA A 566 4.41 13.21 16.47
N ALA A 567 5.64 13.54 16.87
CA ALA A 567 6.14 14.89 16.91
C ALA A 567 6.65 15.32 15.52
N GLY A 568 6.75 16.63 15.26
CA GLY A 568 7.12 17.18 13.95
C GLY A 568 5.94 17.85 13.23
N VAL A 569 5.75 17.50 11.95
CA VAL A 569 4.61 17.95 11.14
C VAL A 569 3.68 16.78 10.87
N GLN A 570 2.42 16.90 11.23
CA GLN A 570 1.42 15.90 10.91
C GLN A 570 0.63 16.34 9.66
N ARG A 571 0.38 15.40 8.75
CA ARG A 571 -0.49 15.58 7.58
C ARG A 571 -1.56 14.50 7.63
N ASN A 572 -2.82 14.88 7.42
CA ASN A 572 -3.93 13.94 7.55
C ASN A 572 -4.87 14.02 6.35
N GLY A 573 -5.61 12.92 6.19
CA GLY A 573 -6.88 12.88 5.49
C GLY A 573 -6.84 12.16 4.15
N GLY A 574 -8.03 11.88 3.63
CA GLY A 574 -8.23 11.17 2.37
C GLY A 574 -9.66 11.39 1.88
N VAL A 575 -10.41 10.33 1.58
CA VAL A 575 -11.87 10.52 1.44
C VAL A 575 -12.51 10.72 2.79
N GLY A 576 -12.10 9.96 3.81
CA GLY A 576 -12.75 9.93 5.12
C GLY A 576 -13.61 8.68 5.33
N GLY A 577 -13.86 8.37 6.60
CA GLY A 577 -14.45 7.13 7.05
C GLY A 577 -15.84 7.24 7.65
N ALA A 578 -16.53 6.10 7.71
CA ALA A 578 -17.80 5.92 8.39
C ALA A 578 -17.57 5.20 9.72
N SER A 579 -16.91 5.89 10.64
CA SER A 579 -16.59 5.40 11.99
C SER A 579 -17.81 5.31 12.90
N SER A 580 -18.99 5.10 12.32
CA SER A 580 -20.30 5.04 12.96
C SER A 580 -21.17 4.01 12.21
N SER A 581 -22.37 3.73 12.75
CA SER A 581 -23.17 2.58 12.31
C SER A 581 -24.01 2.84 11.04
N ARG A 582 -24.44 1.75 10.39
CA ARG A 582 -25.43 1.69 9.30
C ARG A 582 -25.06 2.46 8.02
N ASN A 583 -23.80 2.80 7.85
CA ASN A 583 -23.32 3.50 6.67
C ASN A 583 -23.09 2.55 5.50
N THR A 584 -23.34 3.01 4.27
CA THR A 584 -23.14 2.22 3.05
C THR A 584 -22.39 3.05 2.01
N PHE A 585 -21.28 2.52 1.51
CA PHE A 585 -20.53 3.06 0.38
C PHE A 585 -20.62 2.06 -0.75
N ARG A 586 -21.42 2.36 -1.77
CA ARG A 586 -21.64 1.44 -2.88
C ARG A 586 -21.35 2.06 -4.23
N ASN A 587 -20.62 1.34 -5.07
CA ASN A 587 -20.45 1.71 -6.48
C ASN A 587 -19.83 3.10 -6.66
N ASN A 588 -18.84 3.46 -5.85
CA ASN A 588 -18.10 4.71 -5.97
C ASN A 588 -16.75 4.48 -6.64
N TYR A 589 -16.23 5.51 -7.30
CA TYR A 589 -14.85 5.57 -7.77
C TYR A 589 -14.06 6.45 -6.81
N VAL A 590 -13.13 5.83 -6.09
CA VAL A 590 -12.29 6.45 -5.07
C VAL A 590 -10.86 6.52 -5.59
N HIS A 591 -10.25 7.69 -5.66
CA HIS A 591 -8.92 7.80 -6.27
C HIS A 591 -8.04 8.92 -5.73
N GLU A 592 -6.72 8.75 -5.82
CA GLU A 592 -5.74 9.79 -5.46
C GLU A 592 -6.01 10.35 -4.05
N THR A 593 -5.82 9.52 -3.02
CA THR A 593 -6.12 9.88 -1.63
C THR A 593 -4.85 9.77 -0.80
N TYR A 594 -4.52 10.84 -0.06
CA TYR A 594 -3.29 10.93 0.72
C TYR A 594 -3.18 9.79 1.73
N GLN A 595 -4.12 9.68 2.67
CA GLN A 595 -4.10 8.66 3.71
C GLN A 595 -5.10 7.54 3.38
N GLU A 596 -6.39 7.74 3.63
CA GLU A 596 -7.41 6.70 3.46
C GLU A 596 -8.31 6.86 2.22
N GLY A 597 -8.59 5.75 1.55
CA GLY A 597 -9.64 5.62 0.54
C GLY A 597 -11.02 5.56 1.20
N LEU A 598 -11.37 4.49 1.90
CA LEU A 598 -12.53 4.44 2.79
C LEU A 598 -12.14 3.72 4.08
N GLY A 599 -12.29 4.41 5.22
CA GLY A 599 -11.87 3.89 6.52
C GLY A 599 -13.01 3.62 7.49
N LEU A 600 -12.81 2.66 8.37
CA LEU A 600 -13.51 2.49 9.62
C LEU A 600 -12.50 2.70 10.74
N GLU A 601 -12.33 3.96 11.15
CA GLU A 601 -11.40 4.37 12.21
C GLU A 601 -12.18 4.82 13.44
N THR A 602 -12.28 3.96 14.46
CA THR A 602 -13.04 4.26 15.67
C THR A 602 -12.15 4.54 16.87
N ALA A 603 -12.46 5.61 17.60
CA ALA A 603 -11.82 5.98 18.85
C ALA A 603 -12.83 6.59 19.83
N ILE A 604 -12.74 6.19 21.11
CA ILE A 604 -13.56 6.75 22.18
C ILE A 604 -13.20 8.22 22.40
N GLU A 605 -11.95 8.59 22.19
CA GLU A 605 -11.41 9.93 22.34
C GLU A 605 -12.02 10.93 21.36
N PHE A 606 -12.34 10.50 20.13
CA PHE A 606 -12.91 11.38 19.10
C PHE A 606 -14.40 11.64 19.33
N SER A 607 -15.13 10.61 19.74
CA SER A 607 -16.59 10.71 19.97
C SER A 607 -16.95 11.16 21.39
N GLY A 608 -16.02 10.99 22.36
CA GLY A 608 -16.30 11.10 23.78
C GLY A 608 -17.28 10.04 24.31
N GLN A 609 -17.58 9.00 23.52
CA GLN A 609 -18.58 7.98 23.81
C GLN A 609 -18.07 6.58 23.47
N VAL A 610 -18.64 5.58 24.15
CA VAL A 610 -18.38 4.16 23.85
C VAL A 610 -19.58 3.65 23.05
N PHE A 611 -19.33 3.14 21.85
CA PHE A 611 -20.36 2.66 20.94
C PHE A 611 -19.81 1.52 20.07
N ASP A 612 -20.69 0.67 19.53
CA ASP A 612 -20.29 -0.33 18.55
C ASP A 612 -20.43 0.23 17.13
N VAL A 613 -19.54 -0.16 16.23
CA VAL A 613 -19.68 0.10 14.79
C VAL A 613 -20.39 -1.09 14.17
N THR A 614 -21.62 -0.87 13.71
CA THR A 614 -22.49 -1.96 13.25
C THR A 614 -23.13 -1.70 11.89
N ASP A 615 -23.38 -2.78 11.13
CA ASP A 615 -24.15 -2.74 9.88
C ASP A 615 -23.52 -1.83 8.80
N VAL A 616 -22.20 -1.83 8.67
CA VAL A 616 -21.48 -1.04 7.66
C VAL A 616 -21.19 -1.87 6.42
N THR A 617 -21.44 -1.32 5.23
CA THR A 617 -21.20 -1.99 3.95
C THR A 617 -20.35 -1.13 3.02
N ILE A 618 -19.23 -1.68 2.54
CA ILE A 618 -18.39 -1.08 1.50
C ILE A 618 -18.38 -2.06 0.32
N GLU A 619 -19.15 -1.76 -0.73
CA GLU A 619 -19.39 -2.70 -1.82
C GLU A 619 -19.26 -2.15 -3.24
N GLY A 620 -18.72 -2.96 -4.15
CA GLY A 620 -18.77 -2.64 -5.59
C GLY A 620 -18.01 -1.39 -6.02
N ASN A 621 -17.15 -0.84 -5.15
CA ASN A 621 -16.36 0.36 -5.39
C ASN A 621 -15.08 0.05 -6.19
N VAL A 622 -14.51 1.07 -6.83
CA VAL A 622 -13.20 1.01 -7.48
C VAL A 622 -12.28 1.99 -6.77
N PHE A 623 -11.15 1.51 -6.26
CA PHE A 623 -10.10 2.29 -5.62
C PHE A 623 -8.87 2.33 -6.52
N TYR A 624 -8.26 3.51 -6.68
CA TYR A 624 -7.09 3.72 -7.54
C TYR A 624 -6.13 4.73 -6.93
N HIS A 625 -4.84 4.38 -6.75
CA HIS A 625 -3.83 5.30 -6.21
C HIS A 625 -4.20 5.91 -4.84
N CYS A 626 -4.83 5.13 -3.98
CA CYS A 626 -5.03 5.50 -2.58
C CYS A 626 -3.80 5.10 -1.76
N GLY A 627 -3.43 5.85 -0.71
CA GLY A 627 -2.48 5.39 0.32
C GLY A 627 -2.93 4.05 0.90
N SER A 628 -3.87 4.07 1.85
CA SER A 628 -4.59 2.90 2.30
C SER A 628 -6.01 2.90 1.75
N ALA A 629 -6.30 2.07 0.75
CA ALA A 629 -7.60 2.09 0.07
C ALA A 629 -8.76 1.71 1.01
N LEU A 630 -8.55 0.71 1.87
CA LEU A 630 -9.53 0.25 2.86
C LEU A 630 -8.86 0.18 4.24
N ILE A 631 -9.38 0.92 5.22
CA ILE A 631 -8.90 0.88 6.62
C ILE A 631 -9.94 0.24 7.54
N TYR A 632 -9.48 -0.66 8.41
CA TYR A 632 -10.21 -1.27 9.52
C TYR A 632 -9.40 -1.09 10.81
N PHE A 633 -9.82 -0.15 11.66
CA PHE A 633 -8.99 0.39 12.73
C PHE A 633 -9.80 0.76 13.98
N ASN A 634 -9.40 0.26 15.14
CA ASN A 634 -9.91 0.67 16.46
C ASN A 634 -8.73 1.09 17.34
N TRP A 635 -8.84 2.23 18.01
CA TRP A 635 -7.80 2.77 18.90
C TRP A 635 -7.71 2.10 20.29
N ASP A 636 -8.64 1.22 20.65
CA ASP A 636 -8.67 0.59 21.98
C ASP A 636 -7.37 -0.16 22.31
N GLU A 637 -6.72 0.17 23.43
CA GLU A 637 -5.50 -0.54 23.88
C GLU A 637 -5.76 -1.98 24.39
N VAL A 638 -7.01 -2.34 24.68
CA VAL A 638 -7.42 -3.67 25.18
C VAL A 638 -8.81 -4.03 24.67
N ALA A 639 -9.13 -5.34 24.60
CA ALA A 639 -10.40 -5.80 24.06
C ALA A 639 -11.57 -5.28 24.89
N ASN A 640 -12.47 -4.54 24.24
CA ASN A 640 -13.58 -3.86 24.88
C ASN A 640 -14.92 -4.43 24.41
N PRO A 641 -15.67 -5.14 25.28
CA PRO A 641 -16.90 -5.77 24.88
C PRO A 641 -18.02 -4.78 24.52
N ASP A 642 -17.89 -3.51 24.90
CA ASP A 642 -18.85 -2.44 24.64
C ASP A 642 -18.45 -1.55 23.45
N HIS A 643 -17.33 -1.85 22.77
CA HIS A 643 -16.80 -1.13 21.60
C HIS A 643 -16.28 -2.12 20.56
N GLN A 644 -17.20 -2.70 19.78
CA GLN A 644 -16.90 -3.75 18.81
C GLN A 644 -17.33 -3.41 17.40
N PHE A 645 -16.76 -4.14 16.44
CA PHE A 645 -17.29 -4.23 15.08
C PHE A 645 -18.26 -5.40 14.94
N ARG A 646 -19.43 -5.17 14.33
CA ARG A 646 -20.41 -6.23 14.03
C ARG A 646 -21.13 -6.00 12.70
N ARG A 647 -21.26 -7.02 11.87
CA ARG A 647 -21.91 -6.98 10.56
C ARG A 647 -21.30 -5.89 9.68
N VAL A 648 -19.98 -5.97 9.53
CA VAL A 648 -19.19 -5.08 8.69
C VAL A 648 -18.74 -5.89 7.48
N SER A 649 -19.03 -5.39 6.28
CA SER A 649 -18.74 -6.11 5.04
C SER A 649 -17.95 -5.24 4.06
N PHE A 650 -16.80 -5.75 3.63
CA PHE A 650 -16.03 -5.24 2.50
C PHE A 650 -16.16 -6.24 1.36
N ASN A 651 -17.01 -5.96 0.36
CA ASN A 651 -17.29 -6.96 -0.66
C ASN A 651 -17.28 -6.44 -2.12
N ARG A 652 -16.75 -7.26 -3.03
CA ARG A 652 -16.77 -6.98 -4.49
C ARG A 652 -16.15 -5.63 -4.87
N ASN A 653 -15.14 -5.18 -4.14
CA ASN A 653 -14.40 -3.96 -4.48
C ASN A 653 -13.20 -4.30 -5.38
N TYR A 654 -12.85 -3.38 -6.28
CA TYR A 654 -11.60 -3.40 -7.04
C TYR A 654 -10.63 -2.41 -6.40
N VAL A 655 -9.45 -2.85 -5.99
CA VAL A 655 -8.43 -2.02 -5.34
C VAL A 655 -7.14 -2.11 -6.13
N PHE A 656 -6.72 -1.00 -6.73
CA PHE A 656 -5.62 -0.98 -7.69
C PHE A 656 -4.55 0.02 -7.29
N TYR A 657 -3.30 -0.44 -7.33
CA TYR A 657 -2.10 0.40 -7.23
C TYR A 657 -2.05 1.25 -5.95
N SER A 658 -2.39 0.64 -4.82
CA SER A 658 -2.27 1.30 -3.51
C SER A 658 -0.83 1.74 -3.28
N THR A 659 -0.67 2.90 -2.62
CA THR A 659 0.62 3.53 -2.31
C THR A 659 1.55 3.81 -3.50
N MET A 660 1.09 3.70 -4.76
CA MET A 660 1.95 3.88 -5.93
C MET A 660 2.09 5.31 -6.43
N SER A 661 1.25 6.23 -5.95
CA SER A 661 1.34 7.65 -6.28
C SER A 661 2.33 8.35 -5.34
N ASP A 662 3.23 9.17 -5.86
CA ASP A 662 4.37 9.68 -5.07
C ASP A 662 4.00 10.74 -4.01
N TRP A 663 2.76 11.22 -4.01
CA TRP A 663 2.30 12.25 -3.08
C TRP A 663 1.48 11.70 -1.90
N VAL A 664 1.09 10.43 -1.94
CA VAL A 664 0.26 9.79 -0.90
C VAL A 664 1.12 9.34 0.28
N ASP A 665 0.49 9.10 1.42
CA ASP A 665 1.12 8.52 2.59
C ASP A 665 1.41 7.03 2.34
N THR A 666 2.69 6.68 2.36
CA THR A 666 3.16 5.30 2.23
C THR A 666 3.39 4.62 3.57
N GLY A 667 3.30 5.35 4.69
CA GLY A 667 3.60 4.85 6.03
C GLY A 667 5.10 4.73 6.36
N GLU A 668 5.99 4.78 5.36
CA GLU A 668 7.45 4.65 5.53
C GLU A 668 8.04 5.71 6.47
N GLU A 669 7.39 6.85 6.63
CA GLU A 669 7.91 8.00 7.37
C GLU A 669 7.72 7.88 8.90
N VAL A 670 7.03 6.85 9.40
CA VAL A 670 6.71 6.73 10.84
C VAL A 670 6.84 5.28 11.32
N HIS A 671 7.81 5.01 12.20
CA HIS A 671 7.88 3.82 13.08
C HIS A 671 7.77 2.42 12.42
N GLY A 672 8.31 2.22 11.22
CA GLY A 672 8.24 0.91 10.55
C GLY A 672 6.81 0.48 10.23
N PHE A 673 5.88 1.45 10.16
CA PHE A 673 4.56 1.23 9.62
C PHE A 673 4.62 1.13 8.12
N THR A 674 3.74 0.31 7.57
CA THR A 674 3.50 0.25 6.15
C THR A 674 2.00 0.38 5.93
N THR A 675 1.60 0.82 4.74
CA THR A 675 0.19 0.96 4.37
C THR A 675 -0.16 -0.07 3.30
N GLY A 676 -1.24 -0.82 3.55
CA GLY A 676 -1.71 -1.86 2.65
C GLY A 676 -2.95 -1.44 1.87
N ALA A 677 -3.23 -2.16 0.77
CA ALA A 677 -4.50 -2.00 0.04
C ALA A 677 -5.72 -2.29 0.95
N PHE A 678 -5.59 -3.27 1.85
CA PHE A 678 -6.47 -3.47 3.00
C PHE A 678 -5.65 -3.40 4.29
N THR A 679 -5.88 -2.38 5.10
CA THR A 679 -5.13 -2.12 6.34
C THR A 679 -5.96 -2.45 7.56
N ILE A 680 -5.47 -3.40 8.36
CA ILE A 680 -5.94 -3.69 9.72
C ILE A 680 -4.88 -3.12 10.67
N ASP A 681 -5.22 -2.13 11.46
CA ASP A 681 -4.27 -1.51 12.40
C ASP A 681 -4.87 -1.42 13.81
N GLY A 682 -4.07 -0.96 14.77
CA GLY A 682 -4.53 -0.50 16.08
C GLY A 682 -4.70 -1.59 17.12
N GLY A 683 -5.73 -1.39 17.94
CA GLY A 683 -6.17 -2.22 19.04
C GLY A 683 -6.44 -3.68 18.67
N PRO A 684 -7.09 -4.44 19.56
CA PRO A 684 -7.41 -5.83 19.28
C PRO A 684 -8.55 -5.95 18.27
N ASN A 685 -9.16 -4.83 17.81
CA ASN A 685 -10.24 -4.80 16.82
C ASN A 685 -11.39 -5.77 17.14
N MET A 686 -11.81 -5.81 18.41
CA MET A 686 -12.76 -6.79 18.93
C MET A 686 -14.02 -6.88 18.06
N GLN A 687 -14.38 -8.11 17.68
CA GLN A 687 -15.51 -8.41 16.80
C GLN A 687 -16.17 -9.75 17.17
N ASP A 688 -17.38 -10.00 16.67
CA ASP A 688 -18.25 -11.13 17.08
C ASP A 688 -18.33 -12.30 16.08
N GLY A 689 -17.42 -12.33 15.10
CA GLY A 689 -17.37 -13.28 13.99
C GLY A 689 -18.16 -12.85 12.75
N THR A 690 -18.58 -11.59 12.66
CA THR A 690 -19.44 -11.09 11.56
C THR A 690 -18.80 -9.99 10.70
N VAL A 691 -17.49 -9.79 10.83
CA VAL A 691 -16.71 -8.91 9.95
C VAL A 691 -16.13 -9.73 8.80
N GLU A 692 -16.38 -9.31 7.56
CA GLU A 692 -16.02 -10.08 6.37
C GLU A 692 -15.32 -9.22 5.29
N VAL A 693 -14.37 -9.83 4.59
CA VAL A 693 -13.67 -9.27 3.42
C VAL A 693 -13.81 -10.29 2.29
N ARG A 694 -14.75 -10.05 1.37
CA ARG A 694 -15.19 -11.08 0.41
C ARG A 694 -15.21 -10.65 -1.04
N ASP A 695 -14.78 -11.53 -1.92
CA ASP A 695 -14.88 -11.36 -3.39
C ASP A 695 -14.26 -10.05 -3.91
N ASN A 696 -13.28 -9.48 -3.22
CA ASN A 696 -12.57 -8.27 -3.65
C ASN A 696 -11.41 -8.63 -4.59
N VAL A 697 -10.97 -7.67 -5.40
CA VAL A 697 -9.73 -7.74 -6.17
C VAL A 697 -8.74 -6.77 -5.56
N PHE A 698 -7.62 -7.26 -5.03
CA PHE A 698 -6.49 -6.44 -4.60
C PHE A 698 -5.38 -6.62 -5.64
N PHE A 699 -5.08 -5.54 -6.36
CA PHE A 699 -4.19 -5.56 -7.51
C PHE A 699 -3.08 -4.52 -7.33
N ALA A 700 -1.88 -5.03 -7.08
CA ALA A 700 -0.63 -4.31 -6.93
C ALA A 700 -0.64 -3.21 -5.84
N ALA A 701 0.33 -3.27 -4.93
CA ALA A 701 0.59 -2.20 -3.95
C ALA A 701 2.09 -2.00 -3.85
N ARG A 702 2.55 -0.75 -3.66
CA ARG A 702 3.99 -0.47 -3.50
C ARG A 702 4.55 -1.23 -2.32
N GLU A 703 3.79 -1.19 -1.23
CA GLU A 703 4.12 -1.78 0.05
C GLU A 703 3.58 -3.21 0.18
N CYS A 704 2.28 -3.37 0.46
CA CYS A 704 1.62 -4.66 0.58
C CYS A 704 0.14 -4.65 0.18
N LEU A 705 -0.44 -5.79 -0.20
CA LEU A 705 -1.89 -5.87 -0.47
C LEU A 705 -2.71 -5.90 0.83
N VAL A 706 -2.25 -6.63 1.84
CA VAL A 706 -2.91 -6.69 3.15
C VAL A 706 -1.90 -6.28 4.21
N TYR A 707 -2.25 -5.34 5.07
CA TYR A 707 -1.43 -4.97 6.23
C TYR A 707 -2.17 -5.35 7.51
N ILE A 708 -1.49 -6.02 8.44
CA ILE A 708 -2.04 -6.45 9.73
C ILE A 708 -1.13 -6.04 10.87
N ARG A 709 -1.58 -5.03 11.61
CA ARG A 709 -1.00 -4.61 12.87
C ARG A 709 -2.06 -4.71 13.96
N THR A 710 -2.31 -5.94 14.41
CA THR A 710 -3.18 -6.21 15.57
C THR A 710 -2.60 -7.32 16.41
N TYR A 711 -2.54 -7.12 17.72
CA TYR A 711 -1.94 -8.09 18.65
C TYR A 711 -2.88 -9.25 19.05
N ALA A 712 -4.07 -9.36 18.44
CA ALA A 712 -5.10 -10.36 18.78
C ALA A 712 -5.68 -11.07 17.53
N PRO A 713 -5.06 -12.17 17.06
CA PRO A 713 -5.45 -12.88 15.84
C PRO A 713 -6.90 -13.39 15.82
N GLU A 714 -7.51 -13.67 16.98
CA GLU A 714 -8.88 -14.15 17.08
C GLU A 714 -9.94 -13.14 16.60
N TYR A 715 -9.56 -11.87 16.41
CA TYR A 715 -10.45 -10.81 15.94
C TYR A 715 -10.20 -10.41 14.48
N LEU A 716 -9.41 -11.18 13.74
CA LEU A 716 -9.25 -10.95 12.31
C LEU A 716 -10.58 -11.14 11.56
N PRO A 717 -10.86 -10.34 10.51
CA PRO A 717 -11.98 -10.55 9.61
C PRO A 717 -11.92 -11.90 8.89
N ASP A 718 -13.07 -12.38 8.42
CA ASP A 718 -13.15 -13.55 7.56
C ASP A 718 -12.86 -13.16 6.09
N PHE A 719 -11.78 -13.68 5.53
CA PHE A 719 -11.38 -13.47 4.13
C PHE A 719 -11.81 -14.65 3.26
N GLU A 720 -12.70 -14.42 2.29
CA GLU A 720 -13.18 -15.48 1.38
C GLU A 720 -13.35 -14.96 -0.06
N GLY A 721 -12.91 -15.74 -1.06
CA GLY A 721 -13.19 -15.44 -2.47
C GLY A 721 -12.44 -14.24 -3.06
N ASN A 722 -11.57 -13.57 -2.30
CA ASN A 722 -10.75 -12.48 -2.81
C ASN A 722 -9.71 -12.95 -3.83
N ILE A 723 -9.38 -12.08 -4.78
CA ILE A 723 -8.29 -12.24 -5.73
C ILE A 723 -7.16 -11.29 -5.33
N TYR A 724 -5.95 -11.83 -5.27
CA TYR A 724 -4.75 -11.08 -4.96
C TYR A 724 -3.78 -11.20 -6.12
N ALA A 725 -3.42 -10.07 -6.69
CA ALA A 725 -2.44 -9.97 -7.78
C ALA A 725 -1.39 -8.95 -7.35
N GLN A 726 -0.18 -9.40 -7.07
CA GLN A 726 0.93 -8.56 -6.64
C GLN A 726 2.12 -8.78 -7.59
N PHE A 727 2.99 -7.78 -7.70
CA PHE A 727 4.28 -7.99 -8.36
C PHE A 727 5.05 -9.12 -7.67
N SER A 728 5.80 -9.90 -8.43
CA SER A 728 6.64 -10.96 -7.85
C SER A 728 7.67 -10.41 -6.87
N ASP A 729 8.05 -9.14 -7.02
CA ASP A 729 8.97 -8.43 -6.14
C ASP A 729 8.25 -7.58 -5.06
N GLY A 730 6.93 -7.73 -4.87
CA GLY A 730 6.13 -6.96 -3.91
C GLY A 730 5.52 -7.82 -2.79
N VAL A 731 5.34 -7.23 -1.61
CA VAL A 731 4.75 -7.93 -0.46
C VAL A 731 3.25 -8.18 -0.72
N PHE A 732 2.79 -9.40 -0.53
CA PHE A 732 1.37 -9.74 -0.52
C PHE A 732 0.70 -9.30 0.80
N LEU A 733 1.23 -9.75 1.94
CA LEU A 733 0.72 -9.44 3.27
C LEU A 733 1.87 -8.93 4.14
N SER A 734 1.72 -7.80 4.82
CA SER A 734 2.68 -7.35 5.83
C SER A 734 2.04 -7.42 7.22
N SER A 735 2.77 -7.90 8.22
CA SER A 735 2.25 -7.90 9.59
C SER A 735 3.30 -7.59 10.63
N VAL A 736 2.95 -6.72 11.58
CA VAL A 736 3.80 -6.40 12.75
C VAL A 736 3.61 -7.45 13.86
N SER A 737 2.56 -8.27 13.74
CA SER A 737 2.21 -9.32 14.70
C SER A 737 2.70 -10.70 14.24
N ALA A 738 3.19 -10.81 13.00
CA ALA A 738 4.10 -11.84 12.54
C ALA A 738 4.61 -11.55 11.10
N PRO A 739 5.73 -12.14 10.65
CA PRO A 739 6.38 -11.73 9.40
C PRO A 739 5.55 -11.91 8.12
N ASN A 740 5.84 -11.05 7.14
CA ASN A 740 5.17 -10.78 5.85
C ASN A 740 4.90 -12.02 4.96
N TYR A 741 4.08 -11.94 3.89
CA TYR A 741 3.83 -12.94 2.81
C TYR A 741 3.98 -12.44 1.38
N TRP A 742 4.36 -13.29 0.41
CA TRP A 742 4.51 -13.00 -1.03
C TRP A 742 3.82 -14.06 -1.89
N SER A 743 3.42 -13.71 -3.12
CA SER A 743 2.85 -14.62 -4.11
C SER A 743 3.73 -14.69 -5.36
N ALA A 744 3.95 -15.89 -5.90
CA ALA A 744 4.84 -16.14 -7.04
C ALA A 744 4.30 -15.59 -8.38
N ASN A 745 5.25 -15.08 -9.18
CA ASN A 745 5.23 -14.74 -10.62
C ASN A 745 4.22 -13.72 -11.16
N ALA A 746 4.66 -12.45 -11.30
CA ALA A 746 4.48 -11.59 -12.48
C ALA A 746 5.37 -10.33 -12.34
N ALA A 747 6.31 -10.11 -13.26
CA ALA A 747 7.08 -8.86 -13.36
C ALA A 747 7.71 -8.65 -14.75
N GLU A 748 6.90 -8.27 -15.74
CA GLU A 748 7.19 -7.28 -16.78
C GLU A 748 5.93 -6.86 -17.58
N GLY A 749 4.78 -6.69 -16.90
CA GLY A 749 3.51 -6.29 -17.54
C GLY A 749 3.09 -4.82 -17.40
N VAL A 750 3.56 -4.08 -16.39
CA VAL A 750 2.92 -2.82 -15.98
C VAL A 750 3.66 -1.55 -16.43
N ARG A 751 4.91 -1.64 -16.91
CA ARG A 751 5.66 -0.43 -17.36
C ARG A 751 5.38 0.05 -18.79
N LYS A 752 4.54 -0.62 -19.58
CA LYS A 752 4.27 -0.23 -20.99
C LYS A 752 2.81 0.01 -21.35
N THR A 753 1.88 -0.11 -20.40
CA THR A 753 0.44 -0.15 -20.71
C THR A 753 -0.36 1.00 -20.08
N LEU A 754 0.33 2.01 -19.56
CA LEU A 754 -0.30 3.16 -18.86
C LEU A 754 -0.30 4.47 -19.66
N PHE A 755 -0.13 4.46 -20.99
CA PHE A 755 -0.47 5.58 -21.87
C PHE A 755 -1.01 5.13 -23.24
#